data_AF-A0A9Q0MMM9-F1
#
_entry.id   AF-A0A9Q0MMM9-F1
#
_cell.length_a   1.000
_cell.length_b   1.000
_cell.length_c   1.000
_cell.angle_alpha   90.00
_cell.angle_beta   90.00
_cell.angle_gamma   90.00
#
_symmetry.space_group_name_H-M   'P 1'
#
loop_
_entity.id
_entity.type
_entity.pdbx_description
1 polymer ?
#
loop_
_entity_poly.entity_id
_entity_poly.type
_entity_poly.pdbx_seq_one_letter_code
_entity_poly.pdbx_strand_id
1 'polypeptide(L)'
;MSTTKELYPTTSEFMNYQGKVLFATVLFGSLQNIIGKGVKYAMFDATKEMLYIPLDNELKTKGKAAVDILGAKLEKEVEQICQINNVVNLLQWDIATNMPLGAAASREQEITLLSLTVQKKLKADKTIDLLKAAQSEAGQLNQWQLANLQEIDKKIANALCIDDNLYAKFVSSTTQCEVVWRQARAENNYVKLKPYLQAVLNCVQEIAKVKSQKFNCSKYDALMDEYDPDRKSSEVKEIFAVLKKNLPSLIHRVIDQQKSKTIIPLSKKISIAQQKLLAKKLMCTMEFDLNQGRLDESTHPFCGGTPYDIRLTNRYNEDNFLSGLMGVIHETGHGLYEQNLPTNYKNQLVGKAKGMAIHESQSLFMEMQVSRTKEFMEFLAKLLKDEFAVQGDEYSAENLYKLVTRVKRSFIRVNADEVTYPMHVMLRFEIEEALINDELTLDDLPEFWNKKMQEYLGVMPDNDKQGCLQDIHWPMGSFGYFPSYVNGAIIAIGVTNIGKTEITRKYAAAYQKQYNLIWFFDSSTDLNEQFTALAKRINQAFSLKDTKHAFLLLQNILGKKTAATFLEKLIEIFGGYPGPLVQGAMLVKEHGCLSLDEYKDILINSSDPVIAHMKIIQALACYNKAKEAVKDVSGQPELKSTILFQIAQTQAFGGDIINAEKNMFEVENLINQYKNADFDMGLYWFIKAKIALAKGNYQASLLAIEGNIKAESHLPQDTFTAPTYILQSEVLNYLGEYHKSYEIIKRIYKQEVRDKKVDHELHGRILTQLARAELGIDRVELALEHAILACSVLQTEAAKYKIESITNIDLAAAFVAQGDVLFQKNNLDKALEIYNKAETIYHRRYGSNYGQMDDISYLLAQGSKAACLNKNEFWKKHFQSQLFTHFGQSHFRSQEIRSIISEPIWMSNLRGQKVWMMESGNEFKHIVKKISMNEKEYDDFLQELDAARDVGLYDKALAMLDEQIAIDPDVDGFYYGKAYILHHDLGKHEEAMRETEKSALYI
;
A
#
# COMPACT_ATOMS: atom_id res chain seq x y z
N MET A 1 27.98 -89.36 20.16
CA MET A 1 28.53 -88.52 19.08
C MET A 1 27.57 -88.63 17.90
N SER A 2 26.41 -87.96 17.88
CA SER A 2 26.18 -86.51 17.71
C SER A 2 26.86 -85.97 16.44
N THR A 3 26.14 -85.94 15.32
CA THR A 3 25.41 -84.76 14.77
C THR A 3 26.31 -83.82 13.98
N THR A 4 26.17 -83.86 12.65
CA THR A 4 26.32 -82.71 11.75
C THR A 4 25.28 -82.83 10.65
N LYS A 5 24.21 -82.05 10.81
CA LYS A 5 23.20 -81.68 9.81
C LYS A 5 23.17 -80.15 9.86
N GLU A 6 22.79 -79.51 8.74
CA GLU A 6 22.51 -78.07 8.59
C GLU A 6 23.75 -77.15 8.43
N LEU A 7 23.78 -76.10 7.60
CA LEU A 7 22.81 -75.37 6.78
C LEU A 7 23.49 -74.87 5.48
N TYR A 8 22.89 -75.08 4.31
CA TYR A 8 23.08 -74.22 3.14
C TYR A 8 21.70 -73.66 2.77
N PRO A 9 21.54 -72.34 2.58
CA PRO A 9 20.25 -71.78 2.24
C PRO A 9 19.84 -72.27 0.85
N THR A 10 18.63 -72.80 0.74
CA THR A 10 18.05 -73.15 -0.56
C THR A 10 17.88 -71.88 -1.40
N THR A 11 17.89 -71.99 -2.73
CA THR A 11 17.73 -70.88 -3.68
C THR A 11 16.48 -70.01 -3.44
N SER A 12 15.49 -70.50 -2.69
CA SER A 12 14.35 -69.71 -2.21
C SER A 12 14.72 -68.71 -1.11
N GLU A 13 15.66 -69.01 -0.22
CA GLU A 13 16.12 -68.12 0.85
C GLU A 13 17.01 -66.99 0.30
N PHE A 14 17.80 -67.26 -0.74
CA PHE A 14 18.59 -66.22 -1.44
C PHE A 14 17.70 -65.23 -2.20
N MET A 15 16.62 -65.72 -2.84
CA MET A 15 15.59 -64.90 -3.47
C MET A 15 14.77 -64.09 -2.44
N ASN A 16 14.51 -64.66 -1.26
CA ASN A 16 13.79 -63.97 -0.19
C ASN A 16 14.67 -62.89 0.48
N TYR A 17 15.99 -63.08 0.55
CA TYR A 17 16.93 -62.09 1.06
C TYR A 17 17.15 -60.93 0.08
N GLN A 18 17.34 -61.20 -1.21
CA GLN A 18 17.38 -60.15 -2.24
C GLN A 18 16.05 -59.41 -2.39
N GLY A 19 14.91 -60.12 -2.27
CA GLY A 19 13.59 -59.52 -2.26
C GLY A 19 13.38 -58.60 -1.06
N LYS A 20 13.86 -58.97 0.14
CA LYS A 20 13.80 -58.12 1.34
C LYS A 20 14.75 -56.92 1.27
N VAL A 21 15.95 -57.07 0.71
CA VAL A 21 16.89 -55.95 0.51
C VAL A 21 16.37 -55.00 -0.56
N LEU A 22 15.81 -55.51 -1.66
CA LEU A 22 15.18 -54.71 -2.70
C LEU A 22 13.93 -54.01 -2.14
N PHE A 23 13.09 -54.71 -1.38
CA PHE A 23 11.93 -54.14 -0.73
C PHE A 23 12.34 -53.05 0.27
N ALA A 24 13.36 -53.27 1.09
CA ALA A 24 13.89 -52.27 2.01
C ALA A 24 14.48 -51.06 1.27
N THR A 25 15.18 -51.28 0.15
CA THR A 25 15.74 -50.19 -0.68
C THR A 25 14.64 -49.39 -1.37
N VAL A 26 13.61 -50.07 -1.89
CA VAL A 26 12.42 -49.43 -2.47
C VAL A 26 11.62 -48.71 -1.40
N LEU A 27 11.49 -49.27 -0.19
CA LEU A 27 10.79 -48.64 0.92
C LEU A 27 11.55 -47.41 1.39
N PHE A 28 12.88 -47.48 1.52
CA PHE A 28 13.72 -46.37 1.92
C PHE A 28 13.77 -45.28 0.84
N GLY A 29 13.88 -45.65 -0.43
CA GLY A 29 13.77 -44.74 -1.57
C GLY A 29 12.39 -44.10 -1.66
N SER A 30 11.33 -44.85 -1.36
CA SER A 30 9.95 -44.32 -1.29
C SER A 30 9.78 -43.38 -0.11
N LEU A 31 10.33 -43.72 1.07
CA LEU A 31 10.32 -42.85 2.25
C LEU A 31 11.12 -41.57 1.99
N GLN A 32 12.30 -41.68 1.40
CA GLN A 32 13.11 -40.53 0.99
C GLN A 32 12.39 -39.66 -0.04
N ASN A 33 11.64 -40.25 -0.96
CA ASN A 33 10.87 -39.51 -1.97
C ASN A 33 9.61 -38.88 -1.36
N ILE A 34 8.96 -39.55 -0.39
CA ILE A 34 7.81 -39.02 0.36
C ILE A 34 8.25 -37.89 1.28
N ILE A 35 9.33 -38.07 2.04
CA ILE A 35 9.90 -37.05 2.92
C ILE A 35 10.50 -35.92 2.09
N GLY A 36 11.23 -36.22 1.01
CA GLY A 36 11.78 -35.22 0.10
C GLY A 36 10.69 -34.39 -0.59
N LYS A 37 9.59 -35.01 -1.02
CA LYS A 37 8.41 -34.28 -1.51
C LYS A 37 7.70 -33.52 -0.40
N GLY A 38 7.49 -34.14 0.76
CA GLY A 38 6.84 -33.52 1.92
C GLY A 38 7.58 -32.29 2.43
N VAL A 39 8.91 -32.36 2.53
CA VAL A 39 9.78 -31.23 2.88
C VAL A 39 9.77 -30.17 1.78
N LYS A 40 9.75 -30.56 0.50
CA LYS A 40 9.62 -29.61 -0.63
C LYS A 40 8.27 -28.90 -0.67
N TYR A 41 7.20 -29.54 -0.18
CA TYR A 41 5.86 -28.95 -0.06
C TYR A 41 5.63 -28.17 1.25
N ALA A 42 6.38 -28.47 2.31
CA ALA A 42 6.24 -27.81 3.61
C ALA A 42 7.19 -26.61 3.80
N MET A 43 8.33 -26.56 3.10
CA MET A 43 9.37 -25.54 3.30
C MET A 43 9.47 -24.50 2.16
N PHE A 44 8.70 -24.64 1.07
CA PHE A 44 8.69 -23.66 -0.03
C PHE A 44 7.27 -23.14 -0.27
N ASP A 45 7.11 -21.86 0.10
CA ASP A 45 6.14 -20.84 -0.30
C ASP A 45 4.98 -21.30 -1.23
N ALA A 46 3.75 -21.25 -0.69
CA ALA A 46 2.50 -21.52 -1.41
C ALA A 46 1.99 -20.31 -2.22
N THR A 47 2.89 -19.51 -2.80
CA THR A 47 2.56 -18.59 -3.89
C THR A 47 3.19 -19.07 -5.21
N LYS A 48 2.58 -20.12 -5.79
CA LYS A 48 2.68 -20.69 -7.17
C LYS A 48 2.34 -22.20 -7.06
N GLU A 49 1.25 -22.80 -7.54
CA GLU A 49 0.50 -22.59 -8.78
C GLU A 49 -0.82 -23.43 -8.80
N MET A 50 -1.78 -22.95 -9.60
CA MET A 50 -2.81 -23.66 -10.40
C MET A 50 -4.03 -24.34 -9.75
N LEU A 51 -5.18 -23.67 -9.92
CA LEU A 51 -6.48 -24.28 -10.20
C LEU A 51 -6.35 -25.42 -11.23
N TYR A 52 -6.62 -26.65 -10.81
CA TYR A 52 -6.89 -27.76 -11.73
C TYR A 52 -8.31 -27.60 -12.29
N ILE A 53 -8.44 -26.86 -13.38
CA ILE A 53 -9.52 -27.11 -14.35
C ILE A 53 -9.15 -28.45 -15.03
N PRO A 54 -10.02 -29.46 -15.07
CA PRO A 54 -9.76 -30.65 -15.86
C PRO A 54 -9.90 -30.27 -17.34
N LEU A 55 -8.84 -29.73 -17.91
CA LEU A 55 -8.64 -29.71 -19.35
C LEU A 55 -8.49 -31.16 -19.81
N ASP A 56 -9.10 -31.48 -20.94
CA ASP A 56 -8.98 -32.74 -21.67
C ASP A 56 -7.49 -33.17 -21.75
N ASN A 57 -7.22 -34.47 -21.71
CA ASN A 57 -5.88 -35.03 -21.74
C ASN A 57 -5.09 -34.59 -22.99
N GLU A 58 -5.78 -34.21 -24.07
CA GLU A 58 -5.18 -33.64 -25.27
C GLU A 58 -4.70 -32.18 -25.07
N LEU A 59 -5.43 -31.37 -24.29
CA LEU A 59 -5.07 -29.98 -23.96
C LEU A 59 -3.94 -29.90 -22.92
N LYS A 60 -3.87 -30.84 -21.98
CA LYS A 60 -2.78 -30.90 -20.98
C LYS A 60 -1.43 -31.30 -21.58
N THR A 61 -1.43 -32.17 -22.58
CA THR A 61 -0.20 -32.61 -23.25
C THR A 61 0.27 -31.65 -24.33
N LYS A 62 -0.66 -30.97 -25.04
CA LYS A 62 -0.29 -29.94 -26.02
C LYS A 62 0.06 -28.60 -25.37
N GLY A 63 -0.68 -28.12 -24.36
CA GLY A 63 -0.54 -26.75 -23.88
C GLY A 63 0.66 -26.48 -22.95
N LYS A 64 1.06 -27.48 -22.14
CA LYS A 64 2.28 -27.35 -21.32
C LYS A 64 3.55 -27.55 -22.14
N ALA A 65 3.52 -28.45 -23.13
CA ALA A 65 4.63 -28.64 -24.07
C ALA A 65 4.80 -27.43 -25.02
N ALA A 66 3.69 -26.85 -25.49
CA ALA A 66 3.62 -25.59 -26.23
C ALA A 66 4.35 -24.44 -25.52
N VAL A 67 3.86 -24.07 -24.33
CA VAL A 67 4.35 -22.92 -23.55
C VAL A 67 5.77 -23.13 -23.02
N ASP A 68 6.09 -24.31 -22.49
CA ASP A 68 7.41 -24.56 -21.88
C ASP A 68 8.51 -24.88 -22.91
N ILE A 69 8.17 -25.30 -24.13
CA ILE A 69 9.16 -25.74 -25.14
C ILE A 69 9.25 -24.76 -26.32
N LEU A 70 8.17 -24.17 -26.83
CA LEU A 70 8.22 -23.31 -28.02
C LEU A 70 8.43 -21.83 -27.65
N GLY A 71 7.67 -21.31 -26.70
CA GLY A 71 7.88 -19.95 -26.15
C GLY A 71 9.29 -19.78 -25.59
N ALA A 72 9.74 -20.73 -24.76
CA ALA A 72 11.09 -20.73 -24.21
C ALA A 72 12.20 -20.88 -25.28
N LYS A 73 11.95 -21.61 -26.39
CA LYS A 73 12.92 -21.71 -27.51
C LYS A 73 13.04 -20.40 -28.28
N LEU A 74 11.92 -19.73 -28.54
CA LEU A 74 11.93 -18.41 -29.19
C LEU A 74 12.63 -17.38 -28.30
N GLU A 75 12.28 -17.33 -27.01
CA GLU A 75 12.93 -16.45 -26.04
C GLU A 75 14.44 -16.71 -25.98
N LYS A 76 14.88 -17.98 -25.98
CA LYS A 76 16.31 -18.31 -26.01
C LYS A 76 17.00 -17.87 -27.31
N GLU A 77 16.36 -18.00 -28.46
CA GLU A 77 16.91 -17.53 -29.73
C GLU A 77 17.03 -16.00 -29.73
N VAL A 78 16.01 -15.30 -29.25
CA VAL A 78 15.99 -13.83 -29.13
C VAL A 78 17.00 -13.33 -28.10
N GLU A 79 17.18 -14.03 -26.99
CA GLU A 79 18.20 -13.73 -25.99
C GLU A 79 19.61 -13.74 -26.62
N GLN A 80 19.93 -14.76 -27.43
CA GLN A 80 21.21 -14.82 -28.14
C GLN A 80 21.38 -13.61 -29.08
N ILE A 81 20.32 -13.23 -29.78
CA ILE A 81 20.33 -12.06 -30.67
C ILE A 81 20.59 -10.78 -29.88
N CYS A 82 19.89 -10.61 -28.74
CA CYS A 82 20.08 -9.47 -27.83
C CYS A 82 21.52 -9.43 -27.28
N GLN A 83 22.09 -10.57 -26.90
CA GLN A 83 23.46 -10.65 -26.39
C GLN A 83 24.50 -10.22 -27.42
N ILE A 84 24.35 -10.63 -28.69
CA ILE A 84 25.25 -10.18 -29.77
C ILE A 84 25.10 -8.67 -29.97
N ASN A 85 23.86 -8.16 -29.94
CA ASN A 85 23.61 -6.72 -30.04
C ASN A 85 24.22 -5.94 -28.87
N ASN A 86 24.24 -6.51 -27.66
CA ASN A 86 24.89 -5.88 -26.51
C ASN A 86 26.40 -5.70 -26.74
N VAL A 87 27.06 -6.65 -27.42
CA VAL A 87 28.47 -6.50 -27.83
C VAL A 87 28.63 -5.35 -28.82
N VAL A 88 27.72 -5.21 -29.79
CA VAL A 88 27.72 -4.08 -30.73
C VAL A 88 27.59 -2.75 -29.99
N ASN A 89 26.67 -2.65 -29.02
CA ASN A 89 26.50 -1.44 -28.22
C ASN A 89 27.78 -1.07 -27.43
N LEU A 90 28.51 -2.06 -26.91
CA LEU A 90 29.80 -1.83 -26.23
C LEU A 90 30.88 -1.34 -27.21
N LEU A 91 30.93 -1.90 -28.42
CA LEU A 91 31.86 -1.45 -29.47
C LEU A 91 31.56 -0.01 -29.90
N GLN A 92 30.29 0.38 -29.96
CA GLN A 92 29.85 1.75 -30.23
C GLN A 92 30.21 2.70 -29.09
N TRP A 93 29.99 2.30 -27.83
CA TRP A 93 30.44 3.08 -26.69
C TRP A 93 31.96 3.30 -26.69
N ASP A 94 32.73 2.28 -27.08
CA ASP A 94 34.19 2.36 -27.14
C ASP A 94 34.68 3.34 -28.22
N ILE A 95 33.99 3.44 -29.38
CA ILE A 95 34.27 4.47 -30.41
C ILE A 95 34.24 5.87 -29.80
N ALA A 96 33.27 6.14 -28.92
CA ALA A 96 33.05 7.46 -28.36
C ALA A 96 33.95 7.80 -27.16
N THR A 97 34.68 6.82 -26.61
CA THR A 97 35.41 6.95 -25.35
C THR A 97 36.90 6.61 -25.50
N ASN A 98 37.26 5.34 -25.72
CA ASN A 98 38.65 4.88 -25.61
C ASN A 98 39.31 4.54 -26.96
N MET A 99 38.55 4.37 -28.03
CA MET A 99 39.08 3.87 -29.30
C MET A 99 40.12 4.83 -29.92
N PRO A 100 41.34 4.36 -30.24
CA PRO A 100 42.31 5.14 -31.01
C PRO A 100 41.82 5.42 -32.43
N LEU A 101 42.09 6.63 -32.96
CA LEU A 101 41.64 7.03 -34.31
C LEU A 101 42.09 6.06 -35.43
N GLY A 102 43.29 5.47 -35.31
CA GLY A 102 43.81 4.51 -36.29
C GLY A 102 43.08 3.16 -36.33
N ALA A 103 42.24 2.86 -35.33
CA ALA A 103 41.48 1.61 -35.25
C ALA A 103 40.11 1.67 -35.96
N ALA A 104 39.70 2.84 -36.49
CA ALA A 104 38.37 3.07 -37.05
C ALA A 104 37.95 2.03 -38.12
N ALA A 105 38.85 1.68 -39.05
CA ALA A 105 38.56 0.72 -40.10
C ALA A 105 38.33 -0.72 -39.57
N SER A 106 39.08 -1.14 -38.55
CA SER A 106 38.86 -2.44 -37.89
C SER A 106 37.52 -2.46 -37.17
N ARG A 107 37.25 -1.39 -36.41
CA ARG A 107 36.00 -1.26 -35.65
C ARG A 107 34.76 -1.26 -36.55
N GLU A 108 34.84 -0.62 -37.70
CA GLU A 108 33.80 -0.66 -38.72
C GLU A 108 33.51 -2.10 -39.17
N GLN A 109 34.54 -2.88 -39.47
CA GLN A 109 34.40 -4.28 -39.90
C GLN A 109 33.78 -5.14 -38.80
N GLU A 110 34.21 -4.97 -37.55
CA GLU A 110 33.69 -5.66 -36.37
C GLU A 110 32.19 -5.39 -36.17
N ILE A 111 31.79 -4.11 -36.15
CA ILE A 111 30.39 -3.71 -35.98
C ILE A 111 29.54 -4.23 -37.15
N THR A 112 30.01 -4.04 -38.39
CA THR A 112 29.27 -4.49 -39.59
C THR A 112 29.02 -6.00 -39.57
N LEU A 113 30.04 -6.79 -39.23
CA LEU A 113 29.93 -8.24 -39.14
C LEU A 113 28.91 -8.68 -38.08
N LEU A 114 28.99 -8.11 -36.88
CA LEU A 114 28.09 -8.48 -35.78
C LEU A 114 26.65 -8.02 -36.03
N SER A 115 26.45 -6.81 -36.56
CA SER A 115 25.13 -6.31 -36.96
C SER A 115 24.51 -7.18 -38.06
N LEU A 116 25.28 -7.61 -39.07
CA LEU A 116 24.79 -8.54 -40.09
C LEU A 116 24.46 -9.92 -39.51
N THR A 117 25.21 -10.36 -38.50
CA THR A 117 24.92 -11.62 -37.80
C THR A 117 23.58 -11.54 -37.08
N VAL A 118 23.31 -10.43 -36.39
CA VAL A 118 22.00 -10.15 -35.79
C VAL A 118 20.89 -10.15 -36.84
N GLN A 119 21.09 -9.42 -37.95
CA GLN A 119 20.13 -9.34 -39.05
C GLN A 119 19.80 -10.72 -39.63
N LYS A 120 20.81 -11.54 -39.92
CA LYS A 120 20.64 -12.90 -40.44
C LYS A 120 19.92 -13.81 -39.46
N LYS A 121 20.21 -13.71 -38.15
CA LYS A 121 19.53 -14.51 -37.12
C LYS A 121 18.06 -14.14 -36.97
N LEU A 122 17.71 -12.85 -37.06
CA LEU A 122 16.31 -12.41 -37.07
C LEU A 122 15.54 -12.96 -38.28
N LYS A 123 16.19 -13.03 -39.45
CA LYS A 123 15.59 -13.50 -40.70
C LYS A 123 15.64 -15.01 -40.92
N ALA A 124 16.33 -15.76 -40.06
CA ALA A 124 16.52 -17.19 -40.26
C ALA A 124 15.18 -17.95 -40.18
N ASP A 125 14.99 -18.95 -41.06
CA ASP A 125 13.79 -19.79 -41.07
C ASP A 125 13.49 -20.36 -39.68
N LYS A 126 14.53 -20.82 -38.97
CA LYS A 126 14.41 -21.28 -37.58
C LYS A 126 13.71 -20.25 -36.67
N THR A 127 14.11 -18.98 -36.72
CA THR A 127 13.55 -17.92 -35.88
C THR A 127 12.12 -17.58 -36.29
N ILE A 128 11.86 -17.54 -37.59
CA ILE A 128 10.52 -17.28 -38.15
C ILE A 128 9.55 -18.42 -37.83
N ASP A 129 10.00 -19.67 -37.90
CA ASP A 129 9.20 -20.84 -37.58
C ASP A 129 8.87 -20.90 -36.08
N LEU A 130 9.85 -20.56 -35.22
CA LEU A 130 9.62 -20.40 -33.79
C LEU A 130 8.63 -19.28 -33.47
N LEU A 131 8.71 -18.15 -34.17
CA LEU A 131 7.75 -17.05 -34.06
C LEU A 131 6.33 -17.50 -34.43
N LYS A 132 6.16 -18.12 -35.60
CA LYS A 132 4.86 -18.63 -36.05
C LYS A 132 4.28 -19.67 -35.11
N ALA A 133 5.11 -20.58 -34.60
CA ALA A 133 4.70 -21.58 -33.63
C ALA A 133 4.20 -20.91 -32.34
N ALA A 134 4.96 -19.95 -31.78
CA ALA A 134 4.55 -19.20 -30.60
C ALA A 134 3.27 -18.37 -30.84
N GLN A 135 3.09 -17.78 -32.02
CA GLN A 135 1.85 -17.08 -32.41
C GLN A 135 0.63 -18.01 -32.46
N SER A 136 0.79 -19.25 -32.93
CA SER A 136 -0.30 -20.23 -32.95
C SER A 136 -0.78 -20.66 -31.55
N GLU A 137 0.07 -20.44 -30.54
CA GLU A 137 -0.18 -20.79 -29.14
C GLU A 137 -0.44 -19.55 -28.26
N ALA A 138 -0.65 -18.38 -28.88
CA ALA A 138 -0.81 -17.10 -28.17
C ALA A 138 -1.89 -17.14 -27.07
N GLY A 139 -2.97 -17.90 -27.26
CA GLY A 139 -4.03 -18.05 -26.25
C GLY A 139 -3.61 -18.70 -24.93
N GLN A 140 -2.39 -19.23 -24.85
CA GLN A 140 -1.82 -19.88 -23.65
C GLN A 140 -0.67 -19.07 -23.03
N LEU A 141 -0.25 -17.98 -23.66
CA LEU A 141 0.83 -17.12 -23.20
C LEU A 141 0.31 -16.11 -22.16
N ASN A 142 1.14 -15.80 -21.16
CA ASN A 142 0.83 -14.72 -20.23
C ASN A 142 0.98 -13.33 -20.89
N GLN A 143 0.53 -12.28 -20.21
CA GLN A 143 0.50 -10.93 -20.78
C GLN A 143 1.91 -10.40 -21.16
N TRP A 144 2.95 -10.73 -20.40
CA TRP A 144 4.32 -10.33 -20.71
C TRP A 144 4.90 -11.11 -21.89
N GLN A 145 4.62 -12.41 -21.97
CA GLN A 145 5.02 -13.25 -23.09
C GLN A 145 4.33 -12.80 -24.39
N LEU A 146 3.05 -12.44 -24.33
CA LEU A 146 2.31 -11.86 -25.45
C LEU A 146 2.92 -10.54 -25.91
N ALA A 147 3.23 -9.64 -24.98
CA ALA A 147 3.89 -8.38 -25.30
C ALA A 147 5.29 -8.63 -25.91
N ASN A 148 6.06 -9.57 -25.38
CA ASN A 148 7.35 -9.95 -25.94
C ASN A 148 7.21 -10.52 -27.36
N LEU A 149 6.22 -11.39 -27.58
CA LEU A 149 5.93 -11.94 -28.88
C LEU A 149 5.61 -10.85 -29.91
N GLN A 150 4.85 -9.83 -29.52
CA GLN A 150 4.54 -8.68 -30.38
C GLN A 150 5.79 -7.86 -30.73
N GLU A 151 6.65 -7.58 -29.75
CA GLU A 151 7.90 -6.84 -29.99
C GLU A 151 8.89 -7.65 -30.85
N ILE A 152 8.94 -8.98 -30.67
CA ILE A 152 9.70 -9.90 -31.52
C ILE A 152 9.18 -9.89 -32.96
N ASP A 153 7.87 -10.01 -33.15
CA ASP A 153 7.24 -9.94 -34.47
C ASP A 153 7.55 -8.60 -35.16
N LYS A 154 7.36 -7.48 -34.45
CA LYS A 154 7.68 -6.13 -34.96
C LYS A 154 9.14 -6.01 -35.36
N LYS A 155 10.08 -6.54 -34.57
CA LYS A 155 11.52 -6.50 -34.88
C LYS A 155 11.88 -7.36 -36.09
N ILE A 156 11.32 -8.56 -36.20
CA ILE A 156 11.53 -9.47 -37.34
C ILE A 156 10.91 -8.88 -38.61
N ALA A 157 9.67 -8.36 -38.54
CA ALA A 157 9.01 -7.71 -39.66
C ALA A 157 9.84 -6.55 -40.21
N ASN A 158 10.39 -5.69 -39.34
CA ASN A 158 11.31 -4.63 -39.75
C ASN A 158 12.58 -5.17 -40.41
N ALA A 159 13.20 -6.21 -39.85
CA ALA A 159 14.40 -6.80 -40.41
C ALA A 159 14.17 -7.39 -41.81
N LEU A 160 13.05 -8.09 -42.01
CA LEU A 160 12.68 -8.72 -43.29
C LEU A 160 12.48 -7.73 -44.44
N CYS A 161 12.21 -6.46 -44.15
CA CYS A 161 12.01 -5.43 -45.18
C CYS A 161 13.31 -4.94 -45.82
N ILE A 162 14.44 -5.09 -45.13
CA ILE A 162 15.70 -4.45 -45.51
C ILE A 162 16.64 -5.51 -46.06
N ASP A 163 17.10 -5.36 -47.29
CA ASP A 163 18.10 -6.27 -47.88
C ASP A 163 19.42 -6.27 -47.08
N ASP A 164 20.12 -7.40 -47.05
CA ASP A 164 21.38 -7.54 -46.31
C ASP A 164 22.48 -6.61 -46.85
N ASN A 165 22.54 -6.35 -48.16
CA ASN A 165 23.54 -5.44 -48.73
C ASN A 165 23.22 -3.99 -48.37
N LEU A 166 21.94 -3.61 -48.42
CA LEU A 166 21.49 -2.27 -48.00
C LEU A 166 21.79 -2.05 -46.51
N TYR A 167 21.51 -3.04 -45.66
CA TYR A 167 21.80 -2.97 -44.24
C TYR A 167 23.31 -2.90 -43.95
N ALA A 168 24.13 -3.72 -44.63
CA ALA A 168 25.60 -3.65 -44.52
C ALA A 168 26.14 -2.28 -44.91
N LYS A 169 25.66 -1.74 -46.04
CA LYS A 169 26.03 -0.43 -46.54
C LYS A 169 25.62 0.67 -45.57
N PHE A 170 24.43 0.58 -44.98
CA PHE A 170 23.97 1.51 -43.96
C PHE A 170 24.91 1.52 -42.75
N VAL A 171 25.19 0.36 -42.14
CA VAL A 171 26.06 0.23 -40.96
C VAL A 171 27.49 0.73 -41.22
N SER A 172 28.06 0.38 -42.37
CA SER A 172 29.39 0.87 -42.79
C SER A 172 29.37 2.39 -42.98
N SER A 173 28.38 2.92 -43.70
CA SER A 173 28.27 4.37 -43.98
C SER A 173 28.12 5.19 -42.70
N THR A 174 27.28 4.76 -41.74
CA THR A 174 27.09 5.48 -40.48
C THR A 174 28.35 5.46 -39.63
N THR A 175 29.02 4.30 -39.51
CA THR A 175 30.27 4.19 -38.75
C THR A 175 31.37 5.09 -39.32
N GLN A 176 31.55 5.10 -40.65
CA GLN A 176 32.51 5.98 -41.30
C GLN A 176 32.14 7.46 -41.14
N CYS A 177 30.86 7.80 -41.35
CA CYS A 177 30.38 9.17 -41.25
C CYS A 177 30.54 9.73 -39.83
N GLU A 178 30.34 8.91 -38.80
CA GLU A 178 30.51 9.31 -37.40
C GLU A 178 31.97 9.68 -37.07
N VAL A 179 32.94 8.92 -37.59
CA VAL A 179 34.37 9.22 -37.42
C VAL A 179 34.75 10.51 -38.16
N VAL A 180 34.31 10.66 -39.41
CA VAL A 180 34.58 11.87 -40.22
C VAL A 180 33.91 13.10 -39.61
N TRP A 181 32.70 12.96 -39.10
CA TRP A 181 31.98 14.06 -38.46
C TRP A 181 32.73 14.64 -37.26
N ARG A 182 33.39 13.82 -36.44
CA ARG A 182 34.19 14.32 -35.30
C ARG A 182 35.30 15.26 -35.76
N GLN A 183 35.98 14.91 -36.86
CA GLN A 183 37.02 15.75 -37.46
C GLN A 183 36.42 16.99 -38.12
N ALA A 184 35.41 16.80 -38.97
CA ALA A 184 34.75 17.87 -39.72
C ALA A 184 34.12 18.93 -38.80
N ARG A 185 33.50 18.51 -37.69
CA ARG A 185 32.96 19.41 -36.67
C ARG A 185 34.07 20.16 -35.94
N ALA A 186 35.19 19.53 -35.63
CA ALA A 186 36.33 20.20 -35.00
C ALA A 186 36.90 21.29 -35.92
N GLU A 187 37.02 20.96 -37.21
CA GLU A 187 37.56 21.81 -38.29
C GLU A 187 36.54 22.82 -38.87
N ASN A 188 35.28 22.77 -38.46
CA ASN A 188 34.19 23.55 -39.07
C ASN A 188 34.09 23.37 -40.60
N ASN A 189 34.09 22.12 -41.06
CA ASN A 189 34.19 21.79 -42.48
C ASN A 189 33.01 20.92 -42.95
N TYR A 190 31.90 21.56 -43.31
CA TYR A 190 30.71 20.86 -43.82
C TYR A 190 30.99 20.12 -45.13
N VAL A 191 31.80 20.72 -46.01
CA VAL A 191 32.17 20.14 -47.31
C VAL A 191 32.86 18.78 -47.15
N LYS A 192 33.70 18.62 -46.12
CA LYS A 192 34.35 17.34 -45.78
C LYS A 192 33.36 16.28 -45.33
N LEU A 193 32.33 16.65 -44.57
CA LEU A 193 31.31 15.71 -44.07
C LEU A 193 30.30 15.30 -45.15
N LYS A 194 29.88 16.26 -45.98
CA LYS A 194 28.78 16.10 -46.95
C LYS A 194 28.80 14.79 -47.74
N PRO A 195 29.90 14.32 -48.36
CA PRO A 195 29.87 13.07 -49.14
C PRO A 195 29.57 11.83 -48.29
N TYR A 196 30.04 11.79 -47.04
CA TYR A 196 29.75 10.69 -46.11
C TYR A 196 28.32 10.76 -45.60
N LEU A 197 27.84 11.95 -45.27
CA LEU A 197 26.45 12.16 -44.87
C LEU A 197 25.48 11.84 -46.01
N GLN A 198 25.84 12.10 -47.27
CA GLN A 198 25.05 11.72 -48.43
C GLN A 198 24.95 10.20 -48.57
N ALA A 199 26.02 9.46 -48.30
CA ALA A 199 25.99 8.00 -48.30
C ALA A 199 25.02 7.45 -47.24
N VAL A 200 25.02 8.05 -46.04
CA VAL A 200 24.05 7.73 -44.98
C VAL A 200 22.63 8.06 -45.41
N LEU A 201 22.38 9.29 -45.89
CA LEU A 201 21.05 9.75 -46.30
C LEU A 201 20.46 8.86 -47.41
N ASN A 202 21.26 8.50 -48.41
CA ASN A 202 20.81 7.60 -49.49
C ASN A 202 20.31 6.25 -48.93
N CYS A 203 21.06 5.66 -47.99
CA CYS A 203 20.65 4.40 -47.34
C CYS A 203 19.38 4.58 -46.49
N VAL A 204 19.29 5.68 -45.73
CA VAL A 204 18.12 5.97 -44.89
C VAL A 204 16.86 6.20 -45.74
N GLN A 205 16.94 6.96 -46.82
CA GLN A 205 15.83 7.18 -47.74
C GLN A 205 15.37 5.87 -48.41
N GLU A 206 16.31 5.01 -48.78
CA GLU A 206 15.99 3.69 -49.33
C GLU A 206 15.28 2.82 -48.28
N ILE A 207 15.83 2.71 -47.06
CA ILE A 207 15.21 2.01 -45.93
C ILE A 207 13.80 2.56 -45.65
N ALA A 208 13.65 3.88 -45.59
CA ALA A 208 12.37 4.55 -45.36
C ALA A 208 11.34 4.15 -46.42
N LYS A 209 11.74 4.15 -47.69
CA LYS A 209 10.88 3.74 -48.81
C LYS A 209 10.45 2.27 -48.70
N VAL A 210 11.36 1.34 -48.37
CA VAL A 210 10.98 -0.08 -48.28
C VAL A 210 10.08 -0.35 -47.07
N LYS A 211 10.40 0.27 -45.92
CA LYS A 211 9.56 0.17 -44.71
C LYS A 211 8.18 0.79 -44.95
N SER A 212 8.10 1.98 -45.56
CA SER A 212 6.82 2.67 -45.79
C SER A 212 5.89 1.87 -46.70
N GLN A 213 6.43 1.22 -47.73
CA GLN A 213 5.68 0.33 -48.61
C GLN A 213 5.17 -0.91 -47.86
N LYS A 214 6.00 -1.51 -47.00
CA LYS A 214 5.60 -2.69 -46.23
C LYS A 214 4.49 -2.36 -45.22
N PHE A 215 4.66 -1.28 -44.47
CA PHE A 215 3.80 -0.94 -43.34
C PHE A 215 2.67 0.02 -43.70
N ASN A 216 2.57 0.42 -44.97
CA ASN A 216 1.54 1.32 -45.49
C ASN A 216 1.43 2.62 -44.69
N CYS A 217 2.57 3.29 -44.49
CA CYS A 217 2.69 4.57 -43.80
C CYS A 217 3.54 5.55 -44.62
N SER A 218 3.75 6.77 -44.13
CA SER A 218 4.68 7.70 -44.80
C SER A 218 6.14 7.27 -44.61
N LYS A 219 7.05 7.72 -45.50
CA LYS A 219 8.49 7.44 -45.38
C LYS A 219 9.04 7.88 -44.02
N TYR A 220 8.64 9.06 -43.56
CA TYR A 220 9.13 9.60 -42.31
C TYR A 220 8.54 8.89 -41.09
N ASP A 221 7.24 8.55 -41.10
CA ASP A 221 6.63 7.76 -40.02
C ASP A 221 7.30 6.38 -39.86
N ALA A 222 7.70 5.76 -40.97
CA ALA A 222 8.39 4.48 -40.97
C ALA A 222 9.77 4.51 -40.28
N LEU A 223 10.43 5.67 -40.27
CA LEU A 223 11.68 5.89 -39.54
C LEU A 223 11.41 6.28 -38.09
N MET A 224 10.46 7.19 -37.86
CA MET A 224 10.11 7.69 -36.54
C MET A 224 9.57 6.59 -35.61
N ASP A 225 8.87 5.58 -36.13
CA ASP A 225 8.37 4.43 -35.35
C ASP A 225 9.48 3.65 -34.61
N GLU A 226 10.74 3.77 -35.04
CA GLU A 226 11.89 3.18 -34.34
C GLU A 226 12.21 3.91 -33.03
N TYR A 227 11.88 5.20 -32.93
CA TYR A 227 12.21 6.08 -31.80
C TYR A 227 10.98 6.50 -30.98
N ASP A 228 9.82 6.65 -31.60
CA ASP A 228 8.55 6.92 -30.90
C ASP A 228 7.50 5.97 -31.47
N PRO A 229 7.46 4.70 -31.00
CA PRO A 229 6.60 3.67 -31.54
C PRO A 229 5.14 4.11 -31.60
N ASP A 230 4.48 3.79 -32.71
CA ASP A 230 3.06 4.08 -32.99
C ASP A 230 2.71 5.58 -33.15
N ARG A 231 3.69 6.49 -33.03
CA ARG A 231 3.53 7.93 -33.27
C ARG A 231 3.40 8.23 -34.77
N LYS A 232 2.60 9.23 -35.11
CA LYS A 232 2.54 9.78 -36.48
C LYS A 232 3.10 11.20 -36.54
N SER A 233 3.79 11.51 -37.64
CA SER A 233 4.35 12.84 -37.91
C SER A 233 3.28 13.92 -37.96
N SER A 234 2.05 13.58 -38.35
CA SER A 234 0.89 14.49 -38.27
C SER A 234 0.62 14.96 -36.84
N GLU A 235 0.71 14.07 -35.86
CA GLU A 235 0.49 14.40 -34.45
C GLU A 235 1.62 15.28 -33.90
N VAL A 236 2.87 15.01 -34.31
CA VAL A 236 4.02 15.85 -33.99
C VAL A 236 3.85 17.26 -34.56
N LYS A 237 3.34 17.39 -35.79
CA LYS A 237 3.06 18.68 -36.42
C LYS A 237 1.99 19.48 -35.68
N GLU A 238 0.97 18.82 -35.12
CA GLU A 238 -0.04 19.49 -34.30
C GLU A 238 0.58 20.11 -33.04
N ILE A 239 1.46 19.37 -32.35
CA ILE A 239 2.23 19.88 -31.21
C ILE A 239 3.09 21.07 -31.63
N PHE A 240 3.85 20.92 -32.72
CA PHE A 240 4.73 21.99 -33.22
C PHE A 240 3.96 23.22 -33.70
N ALA A 241 2.76 23.08 -34.24
CA ALA A 241 1.91 24.21 -34.60
C ALA A 241 1.56 25.06 -33.36
N VAL A 242 1.26 24.42 -32.23
CA VAL A 242 1.02 25.12 -30.95
C VAL A 242 2.28 25.82 -30.46
N LEU A 243 3.43 25.15 -30.49
CA LEU A 243 4.70 25.73 -30.05
C LEU A 243 5.13 26.90 -30.93
N LYS A 244 5.05 26.74 -32.26
CA LYS A 244 5.37 27.77 -33.26
C LYS A 244 4.51 29.02 -33.09
N LYS A 245 3.23 28.86 -32.74
CA LYS A 245 2.31 29.96 -32.48
C LYS A 245 2.65 30.74 -31.20
N ASN A 246 3.03 30.04 -30.13
CA ASN A 246 3.04 30.63 -28.78
C ASN A 246 4.46 30.96 -28.25
N LEU A 247 5.46 30.12 -28.49
CA LEU A 247 6.79 30.26 -27.90
C LEU A 247 7.54 31.53 -28.33
N PRO A 248 7.49 32.03 -29.59
CA PRO A 248 8.26 33.22 -29.96
C PRO A 248 7.92 34.46 -29.11
N SER A 249 6.63 34.67 -28.83
CA SER A 249 6.15 35.74 -27.94
C SER A 249 6.57 35.51 -26.49
N LEU A 250 6.49 34.26 -26.00
CA LEU A 250 6.95 33.91 -24.65
C LEU A 250 8.45 34.17 -24.48
N ILE A 251 9.28 33.70 -25.41
CA ILE A 251 10.74 33.92 -25.41
C ILE A 251 11.05 35.42 -25.34
N HIS A 252 10.36 36.24 -26.13
CA HIS A 252 10.53 37.69 -26.10
C HIS A 252 10.22 38.26 -24.71
N ARG A 253 9.05 37.94 -24.13
CA ARG A 253 8.63 38.44 -22.81
C ARG A 253 9.60 38.02 -21.70
N VAL A 254 10.03 36.76 -21.69
CA VAL A 254 10.94 36.25 -20.65
C VAL A 254 12.31 36.92 -20.75
N ILE A 255 12.87 37.04 -21.96
CA ILE A 255 14.17 37.71 -22.16
C ILE A 255 14.09 39.19 -21.77
N ASP A 256 12.99 39.88 -22.09
CA ASP A 256 12.82 41.28 -21.71
C ASP A 256 12.74 41.45 -20.18
N GLN A 257 11.95 40.61 -19.51
CA GLN A 257 11.85 40.60 -18.05
C GLN A 257 13.20 40.25 -17.37
N GLN A 258 14.00 39.39 -17.98
CA GLN A 258 15.33 39.02 -17.45
C GLN A 258 16.36 40.16 -17.51
N LYS A 259 16.13 41.24 -18.27
CA LYS A 259 17.05 42.39 -18.33
C LYS A 259 17.20 43.09 -16.98
N SER A 260 16.15 43.08 -16.15
CA SER A 260 16.19 43.64 -14.79
C SER A 260 16.79 42.71 -13.75
N LYS A 261 17.15 41.46 -14.13
CA LYS A 261 17.69 40.45 -13.22
C LYS A 261 19.20 40.28 -13.40
N THR A 262 19.97 40.68 -12.40
CA THR A 262 21.42 40.48 -12.33
C THR A 262 21.77 39.01 -12.02
N ILE A 263 22.79 38.50 -12.72
CA ILE A 263 23.43 37.21 -12.45
C ILE A 263 24.90 37.44 -12.12
N ILE A 264 25.48 36.57 -11.29
CA ILE A 264 26.91 36.55 -11.01
C ILE A 264 27.51 35.39 -11.81
N PRO A 265 28.42 35.64 -12.76
CA PRO A 265 29.10 34.57 -13.48
C PRO A 265 29.84 33.65 -12.52
N LEU A 266 29.82 32.35 -12.81
CA LEU A 266 30.60 31.38 -12.05
C LEU A 266 32.09 31.68 -12.17
N SER A 267 32.84 31.52 -11.08
CA SER A 267 34.29 31.56 -11.09
C SER A 267 34.85 30.17 -11.40
N LYS A 268 36.12 30.08 -11.84
CA LYS A 268 36.79 28.80 -12.16
C LYS A 268 37.29 28.06 -10.91
N LYS A 269 36.52 28.04 -9.82
CA LYS A 269 36.95 27.41 -8.54
C LYS A 269 36.70 25.90 -8.48
N ILE A 270 35.97 25.31 -9.45
CA ILE A 270 35.68 23.87 -9.47
C ILE A 270 36.45 23.19 -10.60
N SER A 271 37.57 22.57 -10.24
CA SER A 271 38.41 21.80 -11.17
C SER A 271 37.64 20.62 -11.79
N ILE A 272 38.04 20.14 -12.98
CA ILE A 272 37.44 18.95 -13.60
C ILE A 272 37.44 17.74 -12.65
N ALA A 273 38.49 17.57 -11.86
CA ALA A 273 38.56 16.49 -10.87
C ALA A 273 37.44 16.60 -9.81
N GLN A 274 37.18 17.81 -9.30
CA GLN A 274 36.05 18.06 -8.39
C GLN A 274 34.70 17.88 -9.10
N GLN A 275 34.56 18.29 -10.36
CA GLN A 275 33.34 18.07 -11.14
C GLN A 275 33.02 16.58 -11.30
N LYS A 276 34.03 15.74 -11.54
CA LYS A 276 33.88 14.27 -11.62
C LYS A 276 33.43 13.65 -10.29
N LEU A 277 33.98 14.13 -9.18
CA LEU A 277 33.59 13.68 -7.84
C LEU A 277 32.15 14.12 -7.52
N LEU A 278 31.81 15.37 -7.81
CA LEU A 278 30.46 15.90 -7.64
C LEU A 278 29.44 15.14 -8.50
N ALA A 279 29.77 14.88 -9.76
CA ALA A 279 28.96 14.08 -10.67
C ALA A 279 28.63 12.70 -10.09
N LYS A 280 29.66 11.94 -9.68
CA LYS A 280 29.47 10.62 -9.05
C LYS A 280 28.65 10.70 -7.76
N LYS A 281 28.88 11.72 -6.94
CA LYS A 281 28.10 11.93 -5.71
C LYS A 281 26.62 12.12 -6.03
N LEU A 282 26.28 12.98 -6.99
CA LEU A 282 24.90 13.20 -7.40
C LEU A 282 24.27 11.96 -8.02
N MET A 283 25.00 11.22 -8.87
CA MET A 283 24.54 9.93 -9.40
C MET A 283 24.12 8.98 -8.26
N CYS A 284 24.97 8.82 -7.25
CA CYS A 284 24.65 7.99 -6.09
C CYS A 284 23.51 8.55 -5.24
N THR A 285 23.40 9.88 -5.09
CA THR A 285 22.25 10.52 -4.42
C THR A 285 20.93 10.26 -5.15
N MET A 286 20.98 10.13 -6.48
CA MET A 286 19.86 9.74 -7.32
C MET A 286 19.64 8.22 -7.39
N GLU A 287 20.37 7.45 -6.57
CA GLU A 287 20.30 5.99 -6.47
C GLU A 287 20.75 5.24 -7.74
N PHE A 288 21.58 5.86 -8.58
CA PHE A 288 22.21 5.14 -9.68
C PHE A 288 23.25 4.15 -9.15
N ASP A 289 23.11 2.87 -9.50
CA ASP A 289 23.99 1.80 -9.02
C ASP A 289 25.30 1.77 -9.81
N LEU A 290 26.37 2.27 -9.21
CA LEU A 290 27.72 2.22 -9.80
C LEU A 290 28.33 0.81 -9.85
N ASN A 291 27.71 -0.20 -9.26
CA ASN A 291 28.11 -1.60 -9.48
C ASN A 291 27.53 -2.17 -10.79
N GLN A 292 26.48 -1.55 -11.32
CA GLN A 292 25.81 -1.90 -12.58
C GLN A 292 25.93 -0.77 -13.61
N GLY A 293 26.93 0.08 -13.47
CA GLY A 293 27.17 1.15 -14.42
C GLY A 293 28.39 2.01 -14.10
N ARG A 294 28.69 2.94 -15.00
CA ARG A 294 29.86 3.83 -14.90
C ARG A 294 29.67 5.14 -15.65
N LEU A 295 30.54 6.10 -15.34
CA LEU A 295 30.60 7.41 -15.97
C LEU A 295 31.99 7.65 -16.58
N ASP A 296 32.03 7.95 -17.88
CA ASP A 296 33.24 8.22 -18.66
C ASP A 296 33.15 9.56 -19.42
N GLU A 297 34.18 9.89 -20.19
CA GLU A 297 34.23 11.14 -20.96
C GLU A 297 34.03 10.89 -22.46
N SER A 298 33.28 11.78 -23.10
CA SER A 298 33.07 11.76 -24.55
C SER A 298 32.88 13.18 -25.09
N THR A 299 32.91 13.34 -26.42
CA THR A 299 32.64 14.65 -27.05
C THR A 299 31.18 15.08 -26.92
N HIS A 300 30.27 14.10 -26.91
CA HIS A 300 28.82 14.25 -26.83
C HIS A 300 28.29 13.27 -25.76
N PRO A 301 27.76 13.77 -24.62
CA PRO A 301 27.15 12.94 -23.60
C PRO A 301 26.09 12.00 -24.17
N PHE A 302 26.04 10.78 -23.64
CA PHE A 302 25.02 9.78 -23.95
C PHE A 302 25.00 8.68 -22.88
N CYS A 303 23.86 7.99 -22.80
CA CYS A 303 23.62 6.77 -22.05
C CYS A 303 23.64 5.57 -23.00
N GLY A 304 24.46 4.57 -22.70
CA GLY A 304 24.56 3.34 -23.49
C GLY A 304 25.00 2.15 -22.64
N GLY A 305 25.68 1.18 -23.27
CA GLY A 305 26.11 -0.06 -22.62
C GLY A 305 25.16 -1.21 -22.85
N THR A 306 24.89 -1.99 -21.80
CA THR A 306 24.08 -3.22 -21.84
C THR A 306 23.11 -3.27 -20.65
N PRO A 307 22.05 -4.10 -20.66
CA PRO A 307 21.03 -4.12 -19.61
C PRO A 307 21.52 -4.37 -18.16
N TYR A 308 22.76 -4.84 -17.99
CA TYR A 308 23.41 -5.08 -16.69
C TYR A 308 24.69 -4.24 -16.47
N ASP A 309 25.06 -3.40 -17.44
CA ASP A 309 26.25 -2.53 -17.42
C ASP A 309 25.92 -1.24 -18.16
N ILE A 310 25.34 -0.29 -17.45
CA ILE A 310 24.88 1.00 -17.98
C ILE A 310 26.02 2.00 -17.98
N ARG A 311 26.40 2.47 -19.17
CA ARG A 311 27.57 3.34 -19.35
C ARG A 311 27.13 4.72 -19.79
N LEU A 312 27.34 5.67 -18.90
CA LEU A 312 27.07 7.09 -19.16
C LEU A 312 28.36 7.77 -19.59
N THR A 313 28.25 8.78 -20.42
CA THR A 313 29.38 9.66 -20.76
C THR A 313 29.03 11.11 -20.53
N ASN A 314 30.04 11.93 -20.23
CA ASN A 314 29.86 13.36 -20.05
C ASN A 314 31.01 14.18 -20.62
N ARG A 315 30.80 15.49 -20.75
CA ARG A 315 31.82 16.49 -21.07
C ARG A 315 31.85 17.58 -20.01
N TYR A 316 33.00 17.80 -19.40
CA TYR A 316 33.19 18.81 -18.36
C TYR A 316 33.61 20.17 -18.93
N ASN A 317 33.31 21.24 -18.19
CA ASN A 317 33.69 22.60 -18.55
C ASN A 317 34.15 23.35 -17.29
N GLU A 318 35.42 23.75 -17.25
CA GLU A 318 35.99 24.51 -16.11
C GLU A 318 35.39 25.91 -15.97
N ASP A 319 34.94 26.50 -17.07
CA ASP A 319 34.34 27.84 -17.07
C ASP A 319 32.88 27.82 -16.59
N ASN A 320 32.23 26.66 -16.68
CA ASN A 320 30.83 26.49 -16.29
C ASN A 320 30.54 25.02 -15.93
N PHE A 321 30.81 24.65 -14.68
CA PHE A 321 30.58 23.30 -14.19
C PHE A 321 29.11 22.86 -14.30
N LEU A 322 28.14 23.79 -14.26
CA LEU A 322 26.71 23.47 -14.36
C LEU A 322 26.37 22.80 -15.69
N SER A 323 27.06 23.16 -16.78
CA SER A 323 26.82 22.55 -18.09
C SER A 323 27.15 21.06 -18.07
N GLY A 324 28.32 20.68 -17.53
CA GLY A 324 28.69 19.27 -17.39
C GLY A 324 27.87 18.55 -16.32
N LEU A 325 27.47 19.25 -15.25
CA LEU A 325 26.67 18.68 -14.18
C LEU A 325 25.25 18.31 -14.64
N MET A 326 24.58 19.22 -15.35
CA MET A 326 23.24 18.97 -15.90
C MET A 326 23.28 17.87 -16.95
N GLY A 327 24.35 17.79 -17.75
CA GLY A 327 24.60 16.66 -18.64
C GLY A 327 24.65 15.33 -17.87
N VAL A 328 25.40 15.24 -16.77
CA VAL A 328 25.42 14.02 -15.94
C VAL A 328 24.04 13.67 -15.41
N ILE A 329 23.31 14.65 -14.88
CA ILE A 329 21.97 14.43 -14.33
C ILE A 329 21.02 13.91 -15.41
N HIS A 330 21.08 14.48 -16.61
CA HIS A 330 20.32 14.05 -17.78
C HIS A 330 20.61 12.57 -18.10
N GLU A 331 21.88 12.23 -18.32
CA GLU A 331 22.27 10.85 -18.61
C GLU A 331 21.97 9.89 -17.45
N THR A 332 21.99 10.39 -16.21
CA THR A 332 21.61 9.59 -15.04
C THR A 332 20.13 9.25 -15.06
N GLY A 333 19.25 10.17 -15.47
CA GLY A 333 17.82 9.87 -15.63
C GLY A 333 17.54 8.79 -16.67
N HIS A 334 18.26 8.80 -17.79
CA HIS A 334 18.28 7.69 -18.74
C HIS A 334 18.77 6.40 -18.08
N GLY A 335 19.91 6.47 -17.39
CA GLY A 335 20.53 5.31 -16.77
C GLY A 335 19.66 4.67 -15.68
N LEU A 336 18.91 5.47 -14.91
CA LEU A 336 17.95 4.99 -13.92
C LEU A 336 16.79 4.24 -14.58
N TYR A 337 16.32 4.71 -15.73
CA TYR A 337 15.29 3.97 -16.46
C TYR A 337 15.81 2.59 -16.88
N GLU A 338 16.99 2.55 -17.50
CA GLU A 338 17.61 1.32 -17.98
C GLU A 338 17.96 0.33 -16.85
N GLN A 339 18.48 0.80 -15.71
CA GLN A 339 18.78 -0.06 -14.56
C GLN A 339 17.55 -0.76 -14.00
N ASN A 340 16.39 -0.07 -14.06
CA ASN A 340 15.12 -0.51 -13.49
C ASN A 340 14.16 -1.16 -14.51
N LEU A 341 14.64 -1.47 -15.72
CA LEU A 341 13.87 -2.27 -16.68
C LEU A 341 13.56 -3.67 -16.12
N PRO A 342 12.46 -4.33 -16.57
CA PRO A 342 11.97 -5.56 -15.98
C PRO A 342 13.02 -6.67 -15.93
N THR A 343 13.50 -7.03 -14.73
CA THR A 343 14.65 -7.94 -14.52
C THR A 343 14.51 -9.28 -15.24
N ASN A 344 13.31 -9.85 -15.26
CA ASN A 344 13.04 -11.16 -15.90
C ASN A 344 13.08 -11.11 -17.44
N TYR A 345 13.02 -9.91 -18.04
CA TYR A 345 12.97 -9.70 -19.48
C TYR A 345 14.14 -8.84 -20.00
N LYS A 346 15.17 -8.54 -19.19
CA LYS A 346 16.31 -7.69 -19.60
C LYS A 346 17.02 -8.16 -20.88
N ASN A 347 17.03 -9.46 -21.16
CA ASN A 347 17.58 -10.04 -22.40
C ASN A 347 16.55 -10.28 -23.51
N GLN A 348 15.30 -9.84 -23.31
CA GLN A 348 14.20 -9.96 -24.25
C GLN A 348 13.84 -8.58 -24.82
N LEU A 349 13.08 -8.54 -25.92
CA LEU A 349 12.75 -7.27 -26.58
C LEU A 349 11.74 -6.45 -25.76
N VAL A 350 10.80 -7.10 -25.07
CA VAL A 350 9.85 -6.41 -24.17
C VAL A 350 10.52 -5.75 -22.96
N GLY A 351 11.71 -6.19 -22.59
CA GLY A 351 12.46 -5.63 -21.47
C GLY A 351 13.33 -4.45 -21.84
N LYS A 352 13.24 -3.92 -23.07
CA LYS A 352 13.95 -2.72 -23.52
C LYS A 352 13.09 -1.47 -23.27
N ALA A 353 13.72 -0.29 -23.31
CA ALA A 353 13.01 0.98 -23.26
C ALA A 353 11.94 1.10 -24.36
N LYS A 354 10.77 1.64 -24.02
CA LYS A 354 9.64 1.80 -24.95
C LYS A 354 9.80 3.07 -25.78
N GLY A 355 10.81 3.06 -26.64
CA GLY A 355 11.17 4.19 -27.50
C GLY A 355 11.89 5.33 -26.75
N MET A 356 12.46 6.22 -27.55
CA MET A 356 13.22 7.38 -27.11
C MET A 356 12.36 8.46 -26.47
N ALA A 357 11.07 8.59 -26.81
CA ALA A 357 10.23 9.62 -26.17
C ALA A 357 10.04 9.33 -24.67
N ILE A 358 9.77 8.07 -24.31
CA ILE A 358 9.70 7.64 -22.92
C ILE A 358 11.09 7.73 -22.28
N HIS A 359 12.13 7.25 -22.96
CA HIS A 359 13.49 7.27 -22.42
C HIS A 359 13.98 8.70 -22.12
N GLU A 360 13.70 9.66 -23.00
CA GLU A 360 13.97 11.09 -22.83
C GLU A 360 13.11 11.74 -21.75
N SER A 361 11.88 11.28 -21.58
CA SER A 361 11.07 11.80 -20.47
C SER A 361 11.70 11.54 -19.12
N GLN A 362 12.47 10.45 -18.96
CA GLN A 362 13.15 10.13 -17.69
C GLN A 362 14.39 10.99 -17.47
N SER A 363 15.18 11.27 -18.53
CA SER A 363 16.31 12.20 -18.44
C SER A 363 15.86 13.62 -18.13
N LEU A 364 14.86 14.12 -18.86
CA LEU A 364 14.29 15.46 -18.64
C LEU A 364 13.53 15.58 -17.33
N PHE A 365 12.94 14.49 -16.81
CA PHE A 365 12.39 14.48 -15.46
C PHE A 365 13.47 14.79 -14.43
N MET A 366 14.61 14.09 -14.47
CA MET A 366 15.70 14.31 -13.54
C MET A 366 16.39 15.66 -13.76
N GLU A 367 16.67 16.04 -15.00
CA GLU A 367 17.36 17.28 -15.32
C GLU A 367 16.47 18.51 -15.10
N MET A 368 15.33 18.57 -15.78
CA MET A 368 14.49 19.77 -15.81
C MET A 368 13.57 19.83 -14.61
N GLN A 369 12.86 18.74 -14.30
CA GLN A 369 11.76 18.77 -13.33
C GLN A 369 12.22 18.62 -11.88
N VAL A 370 13.32 17.89 -11.65
CA VAL A 370 13.94 17.73 -10.32
C VAL A 370 15.05 18.75 -10.12
N SER A 371 16.01 18.81 -11.06
CA SER A 371 17.30 19.45 -10.80
C SER A 371 17.39 20.93 -11.15
N ARG A 372 16.39 21.52 -11.81
CA ARG A 372 16.31 22.98 -12.05
C ARG A 372 15.34 23.70 -11.12
N THR A 373 15.08 23.11 -9.97
CA THR A 373 14.23 23.66 -8.89
C THR A 373 15.05 24.48 -7.89
N LYS A 374 14.41 25.33 -7.09
CA LYS A 374 15.11 26.12 -6.07
C LYS A 374 15.66 25.21 -4.97
N GLU A 375 14.88 24.22 -4.59
CA GLU A 375 15.17 23.22 -3.57
C GLU A 375 16.41 22.40 -3.94
N PHE A 376 16.53 22.00 -5.21
CA PHE A 376 17.73 21.35 -5.69
C PHE A 376 18.94 22.28 -5.68
N MET A 377 18.78 23.57 -6.03
CA MET A 377 19.88 24.54 -5.98
C MET A 377 20.34 24.84 -4.54
N GLU A 378 19.43 24.80 -3.56
CA GLU A 378 19.76 24.89 -2.13
C GLU A 378 20.56 23.68 -1.68
N PHE A 379 20.11 22.47 -2.05
CA PHE A 379 20.86 21.24 -1.82
C PHE A 379 22.25 21.30 -2.47
N LEU A 380 22.34 21.70 -3.74
CA LEU A 380 23.59 21.77 -4.48
C LEU A 380 24.54 22.81 -3.87
N ALA A 381 24.07 24.01 -3.54
CA ALA A 381 24.88 25.04 -2.89
C ALA A 381 25.41 24.57 -1.54
N LYS A 382 24.58 23.87 -0.75
CA LYS A 382 25.00 23.27 0.52
C LYS A 382 26.05 22.18 0.32
N LEU A 383 25.84 21.28 -0.64
CA LEU A 383 26.79 20.22 -0.99
C LEU A 383 28.14 20.79 -1.43
N LEU A 384 28.13 21.80 -2.30
CA LEU A 384 29.33 22.50 -2.76
C LEU A 384 30.12 23.13 -1.60
N LYS A 385 29.41 23.76 -0.66
CA LYS A 385 30.03 24.36 0.52
C LYS A 385 30.60 23.31 1.47
N ASP A 386 29.77 22.35 1.87
CA ASP A 386 30.07 21.43 2.98
C ASP A 386 31.07 20.35 2.57
N GLU A 387 31.01 19.82 1.34
CA GLU A 387 31.87 18.72 0.88
C GLU A 387 32.98 19.14 -0.08
N PHE A 388 32.82 20.25 -0.80
CA PHE A 388 33.80 20.70 -1.81
C PHE A 388 34.52 22.00 -1.43
N ALA A 389 34.18 22.62 -0.29
CA ALA A 389 34.71 23.90 0.17
C ALA A 389 34.57 25.04 -0.88
N VAL A 390 33.55 24.95 -1.74
CA VAL A 390 33.24 25.95 -2.76
C VAL A 390 32.19 26.91 -2.20
N GLN A 391 32.59 28.17 -2.04
CA GLN A 391 31.75 29.23 -1.49
C GLN A 391 31.96 30.56 -2.24
N GLY A 392 30.97 31.44 -2.11
CA GLY A 392 30.90 32.74 -2.77
C GLY A 392 29.49 33.02 -3.27
N ASP A 393 29.17 34.29 -3.48
CA ASP A 393 27.82 34.70 -3.94
C ASP A 393 27.48 34.08 -5.30
N GLU A 394 28.49 33.79 -6.13
CA GLU A 394 28.32 33.10 -7.41
C GLU A 394 27.84 31.65 -7.27
N TYR A 395 28.05 31.02 -6.12
CA TYR A 395 27.59 29.65 -5.80
C TYR A 395 26.39 29.64 -4.84
N SER A 396 25.81 30.80 -4.54
CA SER A 396 24.56 30.87 -3.77
C SER A 396 23.42 30.17 -4.51
N ALA A 397 22.54 29.51 -3.76
CA ALA A 397 21.38 28.81 -4.34
C ALA A 397 20.55 29.71 -5.27
N GLU A 398 20.34 30.97 -4.88
CA GLU A 398 19.61 31.94 -5.68
C GLU A 398 20.32 32.25 -7.01
N ASN A 399 21.65 32.45 -7.01
CA ASN A 399 22.40 32.70 -8.22
C ASN A 399 22.45 31.46 -9.13
N LEU A 400 22.69 30.28 -8.56
CA LEU A 400 22.66 29.02 -9.30
C LEU A 400 21.30 28.81 -9.97
N TYR A 401 20.19 29.04 -9.25
CA TYR A 401 18.84 28.98 -9.82
C TYR A 401 18.65 29.94 -10.99
N LYS A 402 19.08 31.21 -10.84
CA LYS A 402 19.01 32.21 -11.93
C LYS A 402 19.85 31.81 -13.14
N LEU A 403 20.98 31.13 -12.94
CA LEU A 403 21.84 30.64 -14.02
C LEU A 403 21.20 29.47 -14.77
N VAL A 404 20.67 28.46 -14.06
CA VAL A 404 20.11 27.26 -14.70
C VAL A 404 18.74 27.48 -15.32
N THR A 405 17.99 28.51 -14.91
CA THR A 405 16.68 28.87 -15.49
C THR A 405 16.75 30.01 -16.50
N ARG A 406 17.95 30.47 -16.85
CA ARG A 406 18.13 31.62 -17.76
C ARG A 406 17.70 31.25 -19.17
N VAL A 407 16.71 31.97 -19.71
CA VAL A 407 16.31 31.86 -21.11
C VAL A 407 17.21 32.71 -22.00
N LYS A 408 17.80 32.12 -23.03
CA LYS A 408 18.66 32.81 -23.99
C LYS A 408 18.59 32.12 -25.35
N ARG A 409 18.27 32.90 -26.38
CA ARG A 409 18.46 32.50 -27.79
C ARG A 409 19.92 32.08 -28.00
N SER A 410 20.12 30.83 -28.40
CA SER A 410 21.45 30.25 -28.56
C SER A 410 21.49 29.37 -29.82
N PHE A 411 22.68 28.89 -30.18
CA PHE A 411 22.87 28.08 -31.39
C PHE A 411 22.84 26.57 -31.11
N ILE A 412 23.26 26.17 -29.91
CA ILE A 412 23.58 24.77 -29.58
C ILE A 412 22.42 24.14 -28.82
N ARG A 413 21.73 23.18 -29.45
CA ARG A 413 20.53 22.51 -28.90
C ARG A 413 20.78 21.92 -27.51
N VAL A 414 21.87 21.17 -27.33
CA VAL A 414 22.18 20.52 -26.04
C VAL A 414 22.47 21.51 -24.89
N ASN A 415 22.67 22.79 -25.21
CA ASN A 415 22.86 23.85 -24.23
C ASN A 415 21.67 24.83 -24.20
N ALA A 416 20.63 24.58 -24.99
CA ALA A 416 19.46 25.45 -25.04
C ALA A 416 18.65 25.32 -23.75
N ASP A 417 18.08 26.44 -23.31
CA ASP A 417 17.19 26.45 -22.16
C ASP A 417 15.83 25.80 -22.49
N GLU A 418 15.07 25.45 -21.45
CA GLU A 418 13.79 24.74 -21.57
C GLU A 418 12.78 25.44 -22.50
N VAL A 419 12.83 26.78 -22.61
CA VAL A 419 11.87 27.55 -23.41
C VAL A 419 12.28 27.62 -24.88
N THR A 420 13.58 27.70 -25.18
CA THR A 420 14.09 27.76 -26.55
C THR A 420 14.37 26.39 -27.15
N TYR A 421 14.60 25.36 -26.33
CA TYR A 421 14.93 24.00 -26.75
C TYR A 421 13.95 23.39 -27.77
N PRO A 422 12.61 23.50 -27.62
CA PRO A 422 11.68 22.92 -28.58
C PRO A 422 11.80 23.50 -29.99
N MET A 423 12.24 24.75 -30.13
CA MET A 423 12.47 25.36 -31.44
C MET A 423 13.66 24.73 -32.16
N HIS A 424 14.70 24.33 -31.41
CA HIS A 424 15.83 23.59 -31.98
C HIS A 424 15.41 22.20 -32.48
N VAL A 425 14.46 21.56 -31.80
CA VAL A 425 13.93 20.25 -32.23
C VAL A 425 13.05 20.40 -33.46
N MET A 426 12.15 21.39 -33.47
CA MET A 426 11.22 21.65 -34.57
C MET A 426 11.95 21.91 -35.90
N LEU A 427 13.03 22.71 -35.90
CA LEU A 427 13.79 22.94 -37.14
C LEU A 427 14.41 21.66 -37.69
N ARG A 428 14.85 20.74 -36.82
CA ARG A 428 15.45 19.47 -37.25
C ARG A 428 14.41 18.53 -37.79
N PHE A 429 13.25 18.44 -37.14
CA PHE A 429 12.12 17.68 -37.67
C PHE A 429 11.72 18.14 -39.08
N GLU A 430 11.59 19.45 -39.29
CA GLU A 430 11.24 19.98 -40.62
C GLU A 430 12.33 19.69 -41.67
N ILE A 431 13.60 19.75 -41.27
CA ILE A 431 14.72 19.37 -42.14
C ILE A 431 14.68 17.88 -42.46
N GLU A 432 14.52 17.01 -41.45
CA GLU A 432 14.49 15.57 -41.66
C GLU A 432 13.33 15.17 -42.55
N GLU A 433 12.13 15.72 -42.32
CA GLU A 433 10.98 15.45 -43.17
C GLU A 433 11.26 15.84 -44.63
N ALA A 434 11.81 17.04 -44.86
CA ALA A 434 12.14 17.51 -46.20
C ALA A 434 13.24 16.66 -46.86
N LEU A 435 14.27 16.25 -46.12
CA LEU A 435 15.33 15.35 -46.62
C LEU A 435 14.76 13.98 -46.98
N ILE A 436 13.93 13.38 -46.13
CA ILE A 436 13.38 12.03 -46.33
C ILE A 436 12.35 12.00 -47.47
N ASN A 437 11.63 13.09 -47.69
CA ASN A 437 10.67 13.24 -48.78
C ASN A 437 11.28 13.76 -50.08
N ASP A 438 12.62 13.90 -50.16
CA ASP A 438 13.34 14.38 -51.35
C ASP A 438 13.00 15.84 -51.73
N GLU A 439 12.56 16.65 -50.76
CA GLU A 439 12.20 18.07 -50.91
C GLU A 439 13.36 19.03 -50.55
N LEU A 440 14.37 18.54 -49.85
CA LEU A 440 15.60 19.25 -49.51
C LEU A 440 16.81 18.39 -49.88
N THR A 441 17.89 19.03 -50.36
CA THR A 441 19.18 18.36 -50.60
C THR A 441 20.20 18.75 -49.54
N LEU A 442 21.27 17.96 -49.40
CA LEU A 442 22.38 18.32 -48.49
C LEU A 442 23.17 19.55 -48.97
N ASP A 443 23.08 19.94 -50.25
CA ASP A 443 23.68 21.20 -50.72
C ASP A 443 23.03 22.42 -50.04
N ASP A 444 21.71 22.36 -49.85
CA ASP A 444 20.91 23.47 -49.33
C ASP A 444 20.82 23.46 -47.79
N LEU A 445 21.32 22.40 -47.14
CA LEU A 445 21.15 22.18 -45.70
C LEU A 445 21.70 23.34 -44.84
N PRO A 446 22.92 23.89 -45.07
CA PRO A 446 23.43 25.01 -44.27
C PRO A 446 22.55 26.26 -44.38
N GLU A 447 22.10 26.61 -45.58
CA GLU A 447 21.25 27.78 -45.80
C GLU A 447 19.86 27.58 -45.18
N PHE A 448 19.25 26.42 -45.40
CA PHE A 448 17.94 26.08 -44.82
C PHE A 448 17.98 26.10 -43.29
N TRP A 449 19.05 25.56 -42.70
CA TRP A 449 19.29 25.62 -41.25
C TRP A 449 19.32 27.06 -40.75
N ASN A 450 20.13 27.92 -41.39
CA ASN A 450 20.29 29.31 -41.00
C ASN A 450 18.98 30.09 -41.10
N LYS A 451 18.22 29.86 -42.18
CA LYS A 451 16.89 30.43 -42.37
C LYS A 451 15.94 30.04 -41.24
N LYS A 452 15.91 28.76 -40.85
CA LYS A 452 15.03 28.27 -39.77
C LYS A 452 15.46 28.76 -38.38
N MET A 453 16.77 28.83 -38.11
CA MET A 453 17.29 29.44 -36.89
C MET A 453 16.87 30.92 -36.78
N GLN A 454 16.96 31.66 -37.88
CA GLN A 454 16.50 33.06 -37.93
C GLN A 454 14.98 33.17 -37.75
N GLU A 455 14.18 32.31 -38.42
CA GLU A 455 12.72 32.28 -38.32
C GLU A 455 12.24 32.01 -36.88
N TYR A 456 12.84 31.03 -36.20
CA TYR A 456 12.35 30.53 -34.91
C TYR A 456 12.96 31.20 -33.70
N LEU A 457 14.27 31.47 -33.76
CA LEU A 457 15.01 32.01 -32.63
C LEU A 457 15.49 33.44 -32.89
N GLY A 458 15.43 33.95 -34.12
CA GLY A 458 15.92 35.29 -34.45
C GLY A 458 17.43 35.42 -34.36
N VAL A 459 18.15 34.29 -34.45
CA VAL A 459 19.62 34.22 -34.43
C VAL A 459 20.11 33.37 -35.58
N MET A 460 21.30 33.67 -36.09
CA MET A 460 21.94 32.94 -37.17
C MET A 460 23.32 32.48 -36.71
N PRO A 461 23.67 31.18 -36.82
CA PRO A 461 25.00 30.68 -36.50
C PRO A 461 26.09 31.37 -37.35
N ASP A 462 27.24 31.67 -36.74
CA ASP A 462 28.38 32.27 -37.46
C ASP A 462 29.08 31.26 -38.39
N ASN A 463 28.86 29.96 -38.15
CA ASN A 463 29.51 28.87 -38.85
C ASN A 463 28.76 27.54 -38.69
N ASP A 464 29.07 26.57 -39.55
CA ASP A 464 28.40 25.27 -39.60
C ASP A 464 28.58 24.42 -38.33
N LYS A 465 29.71 24.58 -37.62
CA LYS A 465 29.97 23.93 -36.31
C LYS A 465 28.93 24.31 -35.27
N GLN A 466 28.43 25.55 -35.31
CA GLN A 466 27.31 26.02 -34.51
C GLN A 466 25.95 25.84 -35.21
N GLY A 467 25.96 25.56 -36.51
CA GLY A 467 24.80 25.25 -37.34
C GLY A 467 24.59 23.75 -37.52
N CYS A 468 24.53 23.30 -38.78
CA CYS A 468 24.15 21.95 -39.18
C CYS A 468 25.13 20.83 -38.76
N LEU A 469 26.37 21.15 -38.36
CA LEU A 469 27.34 20.16 -37.87
C LEU A 469 27.22 19.89 -36.36
N GLN A 470 26.33 20.58 -35.65
CA GLN A 470 26.38 20.58 -34.19
C GLN A 470 26.03 19.23 -33.55
N ASP A 471 25.15 18.45 -34.18
CA ASP A 471 24.60 17.19 -33.67
C ASP A 471 25.10 15.97 -34.46
N ILE A 472 25.23 14.85 -33.77
CA ILE A 472 25.79 13.59 -34.31
C ILE A 472 24.73 12.69 -34.98
N HIS A 473 23.45 12.97 -34.75
CA HIS A 473 22.33 12.09 -35.09
C HIS A 473 22.30 11.70 -36.57
N TRP A 474 22.37 12.67 -37.49
CA TRP A 474 22.35 12.37 -38.93
C TRP A 474 23.60 11.60 -39.40
N PRO A 475 24.83 11.94 -38.97
CA PRO A 475 25.99 11.08 -39.18
C PRO A 475 25.80 9.62 -38.72
N MET A 476 25.07 9.41 -37.62
CA MET A 476 24.74 8.06 -37.11
C MET A 476 23.53 7.41 -37.80
N GLY A 477 22.89 8.09 -38.75
CA GLY A 477 21.71 7.60 -39.46
C GLY A 477 20.40 7.69 -38.65
N SER A 478 20.38 8.43 -37.55
CA SER A 478 19.23 8.56 -36.65
C SER A 478 18.25 9.64 -37.12
N PHE A 479 17.49 9.35 -38.18
CA PHE A 479 16.43 10.19 -38.72
C PHE A 479 15.06 9.79 -38.15
N GLY A 480 14.21 10.74 -37.77
CA GLY A 480 12.98 10.47 -37.01
C GLY A 480 13.20 10.48 -35.50
N TYR A 481 14.43 10.71 -35.04
CA TYR A 481 14.79 10.74 -33.63
C TYR A 481 14.37 12.05 -32.98
N PHE A 482 14.71 13.21 -33.57
CA PHE A 482 14.58 14.49 -32.88
C PHE A 482 13.19 14.79 -32.28
N PRO A 483 12.06 14.44 -32.91
CA PRO A 483 10.73 14.63 -32.31
C PRO A 483 10.57 14.03 -30.92
N SER A 484 11.27 12.92 -30.63
CA SER A 484 11.22 12.26 -29.33
C SER A 484 11.66 13.17 -28.19
N TYR A 485 12.50 14.18 -28.47
CA TYR A 485 12.95 15.15 -27.48
C TYR A 485 11.82 16.02 -26.93
N VAL A 486 10.99 16.57 -27.81
CA VAL A 486 9.86 17.41 -27.38
C VAL A 486 8.75 16.56 -26.78
N ASN A 487 8.47 15.39 -27.37
CA ASN A 487 7.51 14.45 -26.80
C ASN A 487 7.95 13.99 -25.41
N GLY A 488 9.24 13.70 -25.22
CA GLY A 488 9.83 13.39 -23.93
C GLY A 488 9.66 14.51 -22.91
N ALA A 489 9.86 15.77 -23.31
CA ALA A 489 9.61 16.93 -22.43
C ALA A 489 8.14 17.02 -21.99
N ILE A 490 7.20 16.78 -22.90
CA ILE A 490 5.76 16.79 -22.60
C ILE A 490 5.38 15.62 -21.67
N ILE A 491 5.90 14.43 -21.95
CA ILE A 491 5.68 13.24 -21.11
C ILE A 491 6.30 13.46 -19.72
N ALA A 492 7.49 14.06 -19.64
CA ALA A 492 8.14 14.38 -18.36
C ALA A 492 7.24 15.27 -17.50
N ILE A 493 6.63 16.31 -18.07
CA ILE A 493 5.65 17.15 -17.37
C ILE A 493 4.43 16.33 -16.93
N GLY A 494 3.91 15.47 -17.80
CA GLY A 494 2.81 14.55 -17.47
C GLY A 494 3.14 13.64 -16.30
N VAL A 495 4.31 12.99 -16.32
CA VAL A 495 4.82 12.11 -15.27
C VAL A 495 5.14 12.89 -14.00
N THR A 496 5.69 14.10 -14.09
CA THR A 496 5.89 14.99 -12.93
C THR A 496 4.57 15.40 -12.32
N ASN A 497 3.55 15.72 -13.11
CA ASN A 497 2.24 16.08 -12.60
C ASN A 497 1.52 14.87 -12.00
N ILE A 498 1.64 13.68 -12.60
CA ILE A 498 1.14 12.42 -12.03
C ILE A 498 1.92 12.09 -10.76
N GLY A 499 3.24 12.21 -10.76
CA GLY A 499 4.12 11.94 -9.62
C GLY A 499 3.92 12.91 -8.48
N LYS A 500 3.73 14.21 -8.76
CA LYS A 500 3.29 15.21 -7.79
C LYS A 500 1.88 14.92 -7.32
N THR A 501 0.95 14.51 -8.20
CA THR A 501 -0.39 14.07 -7.80
C THR A 501 -0.34 12.81 -6.97
N GLU A 502 0.59 11.89 -7.22
CA GLU A 502 0.73 10.61 -6.53
C GLU A 502 1.48 10.79 -5.21
N ILE A 503 2.48 11.67 -5.15
CA ILE A 503 3.08 12.13 -3.90
C ILE A 503 2.07 12.93 -3.12
N THR A 504 1.27 13.80 -3.74
CA THR A 504 0.16 14.52 -3.10
C THR A 504 -0.99 13.56 -2.76
N ARG A 505 -1.18 12.42 -3.42
CA ARG A 505 -2.15 11.38 -3.04
C ARG A 505 -1.61 10.46 -1.96
N LYS A 506 -0.31 10.17 -1.93
CA LYS A 506 0.37 9.40 -0.89
C LYS A 506 0.56 10.23 0.35
N TYR A 507 0.90 11.51 0.18
CA TYR A 507 0.88 12.54 1.21
C TYR A 507 -0.56 12.81 1.62
N ALA A 508 -1.52 13.02 0.71
CA ALA A 508 -2.93 13.14 1.09
C ALA A 508 -3.46 11.85 1.69
N ALA A 509 -2.98 10.64 1.36
CA ALA A 509 -3.38 9.39 2.01
C ALA A 509 -2.70 9.23 3.39
N ALA A 510 -1.45 9.69 3.53
CA ALA A 510 -0.69 9.72 4.77
C ALA A 510 -1.15 10.85 5.72
N TYR A 511 -1.72 11.94 5.19
CA TYR A 511 -2.10 13.17 5.88
C TYR A 511 -3.60 13.54 5.67
N GLN A 512 -4.45 12.56 5.27
CA GLN A 512 -5.84 12.75 4.76
C GLN A 512 -6.84 13.39 5.71
N LYS A 513 -6.40 13.68 6.93
CA LYS A 513 -7.24 14.27 7.98
C LYS A 513 -6.74 15.60 8.52
N GLN A 514 -5.72 16.22 7.91
CA GLN A 514 -5.25 17.53 8.37
C GLN A 514 -5.81 18.73 7.58
N TYR A 515 -6.38 18.60 6.37
CA TYR A 515 -7.05 19.72 5.70
C TYR A 515 -8.14 19.28 4.70
N ASN A 516 -9.28 20.00 4.71
CA ASN A 516 -10.24 20.06 3.60
C ASN A 516 -9.61 20.87 2.46
N LEU A 517 -8.99 20.23 1.47
CA LEU A 517 -8.68 20.86 0.17
C LEU A 517 -8.22 19.78 -0.82
N ILE A 518 -9.19 19.00 -1.27
CA ILE A 518 -9.14 18.35 -2.58
C ILE A 518 -10.24 19.14 -3.28
N TRP A 519 -9.94 20.16 -4.09
CA TRP A 519 -9.67 20.02 -5.51
C TRP A 519 -9.34 21.43 -6.02
N PHE A 520 -8.07 21.85 -6.13
CA PHE A 520 -7.76 23.14 -6.77
C PHE A 520 -6.28 23.29 -7.15
N PHE A 521 -5.67 22.25 -7.73
CA PHE A 521 -4.33 22.39 -8.32
C PHE A 521 -4.47 22.51 -9.83
N ASP A 522 -4.33 23.75 -10.30
CA ASP A 522 -4.16 24.06 -11.71
C ASP A 522 -2.71 23.77 -12.09
N SER A 523 -2.51 22.76 -12.93
CA SER A 523 -1.19 22.31 -13.42
C SER A 523 -0.44 23.34 -14.26
N SER A 524 -1.03 24.51 -14.51
CA SER A 524 -0.43 25.60 -15.28
C SER A 524 0.29 26.68 -14.47
N THR A 525 0.36 26.59 -13.13
CA THR A 525 0.97 27.63 -12.26
C THR A 525 2.16 27.14 -11.41
N ASP A 526 3.08 28.06 -11.08
CA ASP A 526 4.33 27.79 -10.34
C ASP A 526 4.06 27.34 -8.89
N LEU A 527 4.68 26.22 -8.50
CA LEU A 527 4.47 25.57 -7.21
C LEU A 527 4.94 26.45 -6.04
N ASN A 528 6.01 27.23 -6.24
CA ASN A 528 6.65 28.02 -5.19
C ASN A 528 5.91 29.31 -4.88
N GLU A 529 5.25 29.94 -5.86
CA GLU A 529 4.31 31.04 -5.58
C GLU A 529 3.08 30.57 -4.81
N GLN A 530 2.59 29.36 -5.10
CA GLN A 530 1.46 28.75 -4.41
C GLN A 530 1.83 28.33 -2.98
N PHE A 531 3.00 27.73 -2.78
CA PHE A 531 3.54 27.45 -1.44
C PHE A 531 3.89 28.74 -0.68
N THR A 532 4.39 29.80 -1.33
CA THR A 532 4.66 31.10 -0.69
C THR A 532 3.38 31.82 -0.27
N ALA A 533 2.31 31.75 -1.07
CA ALA A 533 1.00 32.29 -0.72
C ALA A 533 0.34 31.50 0.45
N LEU A 534 0.48 30.17 0.45
CA LEU A 534 0.03 29.29 1.53
C LEU A 534 0.85 29.52 2.81
N ALA A 535 2.18 29.59 2.72
CA ALA A 535 3.07 29.86 3.84
C ALA A 535 2.92 31.28 4.39
N LYS A 536 2.68 32.31 3.56
CA LYS A 536 2.39 33.68 4.03
C LYS A 536 1.06 33.76 4.79
N ARG A 537 0.04 32.99 4.39
CA ARG A 537 -1.24 32.87 5.14
C ARG A 537 -1.10 32.04 6.41
N ILE A 538 -0.31 30.96 6.39
CA ILE A 538 0.01 30.14 7.57
C ILE A 538 0.85 30.93 8.59
N ASN A 539 1.84 31.71 8.14
CA ASN A 539 2.70 32.52 9.02
C ASN A 539 2.00 33.78 9.56
N GLN A 540 1.04 34.36 8.82
CA GLN A 540 0.14 35.39 9.37
C GLN A 540 -0.85 34.82 10.40
N ALA A 541 -1.12 33.51 10.37
CA ALA A 541 -2.03 32.84 11.30
C ALA A 541 -1.34 32.17 12.51
N PHE A 542 -0.06 31.78 12.40
CA PHE A 542 0.65 31.02 13.42
C PHE A 542 2.02 31.61 13.76
N SER A 543 2.00 32.78 14.37
CA SER A 543 3.03 33.15 15.33
C SER A 543 2.63 32.60 16.70
N LEU A 544 3.30 31.55 17.19
CA LEU A 544 3.92 31.49 18.52
C LEU A 544 4.33 30.04 18.90
N LYS A 545 5.64 29.88 19.09
CA LYS A 545 6.25 28.81 19.89
C LYS A 545 6.03 29.16 21.37
N ASP A 546 5.09 28.53 22.05
CA ASP A 546 5.04 28.56 23.51
C ASP A 546 4.25 27.36 24.07
N THR A 547 4.94 26.43 24.74
CA THR A 547 4.40 25.18 25.32
C THR A 547 3.29 25.42 26.35
N LYS A 548 3.17 26.65 26.88
CA LYS A 548 2.07 27.08 27.76
C LYS A 548 0.70 27.15 27.05
N HIS A 549 0.68 27.40 25.74
CA HIS A 549 -0.55 27.54 24.96
C HIS A 549 -1.14 26.17 24.55
N ALA A 550 -0.30 25.15 24.32
CA ALA A 550 -0.77 23.79 24.04
C ALA A 550 -1.56 23.19 25.22
N PHE A 551 -1.12 23.50 26.45
CA PHE A 551 -1.78 23.07 27.68
C PHE A 551 -3.15 23.75 27.87
N LEU A 552 -3.23 25.07 27.67
CA LEU A 552 -4.49 25.83 27.72
C LEU A 552 -5.49 25.43 26.63
N LEU A 553 -5.01 25.09 25.43
CA LEU A 553 -5.85 24.64 24.31
C LEU A 553 -6.55 23.32 24.61
N LEU A 554 -5.84 22.36 25.20
CA LEU A 554 -6.38 21.04 25.54
C LEU A 554 -7.36 21.09 26.72
N GLN A 555 -7.12 21.99 27.69
CA GLN A 555 -8.01 22.24 28.82
C GLN A 555 -9.38 22.82 28.39
N ASN A 556 -9.40 23.61 27.30
CA ASN A 556 -10.63 24.14 26.70
C ASN A 556 -11.39 23.08 25.88
N ILE A 557 -10.70 22.11 25.27
CA ILE A 557 -11.33 21.06 24.46
C ILE A 557 -11.94 19.97 25.35
N LEU A 558 -11.27 19.51 26.40
CA LEU A 558 -11.72 18.40 27.25
C LEU A 558 -12.58 18.84 28.46
N GLY A 559 -12.62 20.13 28.78
CA GLY A 559 -13.29 20.67 29.96
C GLY A 559 -12.40 20.63 31.21
N LYS A 560 -12.55 21.63 32.10
CA LYS A 560 -11.62 21.89 33.23
C LYS A 560 -11.40 20.73 34.21
N LYS A 561 -12.28 19.72 34.25
CA LYS A 561 -12.23 18.61 35.23
C LYS A 561 -11.50 17.35 34.74
N THR A 562 -11.04 17.31 33.49
CA THR A 562 -10.51 16.08 32.87
C THR A 562 -8.99 16.16 32.68
N ALA A 563 -8.29 15.81 33.77
CA ALA A 563 -7.01 15.12 33.85
C ALA A 563 -5.74 15.77 33.25
N ALA A 564 -5.04 16.56 34.08
CA ALA A 564 -3.63 16.90 33.88
C ALA A 564 -2.74 15.65 33.69
N THR A 565 -3.06 14.56 34.41
CA THR A 565 -2.38 13.25 34.31
C THR A 565 -2.59 12.53 32.97
N PHE A 566 -3.72 12.75 32.27
CA PHE A 566 -3.95 12.21 30.92
C PHE A 566 -3.13 12.97 29.87
N LEU A 567 -3.04 14.29 30.04
CA LEU A 567 -2.28 15.20 29.21
C LEU A 567 -0.78 14.97 29.31
N GLU A 568 -0.24 14.78 30.53
CA GLU A 568 1.16 14.46 30.74
C GLU A 568 1.57 13.13 30.08
N LYS A 569 0.72 12.10 30.18
CA LYS A 569 0.97 10.80 29.53
C LYS A 569 0.83 10.82 28.02
N LEU A 570 -0.12 11.57 27.46
CA LEU A 570 -0.20 11.77 26.01
C LEU A 570 0.99 12.60 25.49
N ILE A 571 1.50 13.57 26.26
CA ILE A 571 2.72 14.33 25.95
C ILE A 571 3.95 13.42 26.02
N GLU A 572 4.00 12.49 26.96
CA GLU A 572 5.06 11.48 27.09
C GLU A 572 5.03 10.47 25.92
N ILE A 573 3.86 9.92 25.59
CA ILE A 573 3.67 8.94 24.50
C ILE A 573 3.94 9.57 23.12
N PHE A 574 3.51 10.83 22.91
CA PHE A 574 3.65 11.52 21.63
C PHE A 574 4.77 12.58 21.61
N GLY A 575 5.69 12.59 22.58
CA GLY A 575 6.88 13.45 22.60
C GLY A 575 6.64 14.95 22.44
N GLY A 576 5.46 15.46 22.79
CA GLY A 576 5.07 16.87 22.63
C GLY A 576 4.55 17.30 21.25
N TYR A 577 4.19 16.37 20.35
CA TYR A 577 3.55 16.71 19.07
C TYR A 577 2.06 17.10 19.27
N PRO A 578 1.64 18.35 19.01
CA PRO A 578 0.29 18.83 19.40
C PRO A 578 -0.85 18.19 18.61
N GLY A 579 -0.59 17.72 17.38
CA GLY A 579 -1.59 17.12 16.48
C GLY A 579 -2.21 15.82 17.03
N PRO A 580 -1.41 14.78 17.30
CA PRO A 580 -1.89 13.53 17.91
C PRO A 580 -2.60 13.72 19.26
N LEU A 581 -2.13 14.69 20.06
CA LEU A 581 -2.71 15.07 21.36
C LEU A 581 -4.12 15.64 21.26
N VAL A 582 -4.35 16.60 20.35
CA VAL A 582 -5.68 17.20 20.13
C VAL A 582 -6.63 16.21 19.46
N GLN A 583 -6.13 15.40 18.51
CA GLN A 583 -6.91 14.40 17.81
C GLN A 583 -7.38 13.28 18.74
N GLY A 584 -6.52 12.77 19.64
CA GLY A 584 -6.93 11.79 20.65
C GLY A 584 -7.95 12.34 21.65
N ALA A 585 -7.83 13.62 22.04
CA ALA A 585 -8.76 14.29 22.93
C ALA A 585 -10.16 14.51 22.32
N MET A 586 -10.24 14.87 21.03
CA MET A 586 -11.52 15.00 20.32
C MET A 586 -12.20 13.65 20.10
N LEU A 587 -11.42 12.60 19.84
CA LEU A 587 -11.89 11.24 19.55
C LEU A 587 -12.67 10.61 20.70
N VAL A 588 -12.21 10.84 21.93
CA VAL A 588 -12.87 10.40 23.17
C VAL A 588 -14.14 11.23 23.45
N LYS A 589 -14.15 12.49 23.04
CA LYS A 589 -15.24 13.43 23.36
C LYS A 589 -16.44 13.31 22.42
N GLU A 590 -16.24 13.03 21.13
CA GLU A 590 -17.30 13.22 20.12
C GLU A 590 -18.06 11.96 19.68
N HIS A 591 -17.52 10.73 19.82
CA HIS A 591 -18.02 9.60 19.00
C HIS A 591 -18.56 8.36 19.72
N GLY A 592 -18.51 8.24 21.06
CA GLY A 592 -19.26 7.22 21.82
C GLY A 592 -19.05 5.73 21.47
N CYS A 593 -18.17 5.39 20.53
CA CYS A 593 -17.87 4.02 20.10
C CYS A 593 -16.67 3.40 20.85
N LEU A 594 -15.83 4.23 21.48
CA LEU A 594 -14.69 3.84 22.31
C LEU A 594 -14.64 4.79 23.51
N SER A 595 -14.59 4.23 24.72
CA SER A 595 -14.38 4.98 25.94
C SER A 595 -12.94 5.48 26.05
N LEU A 596 -12.71 6.47 26.93
CA LEU A 596 -11.39 7.02 27.20
C LEU A 596 -10.38 5.94 27.61
N ASP A 597 -10.82 4.94 28.36
CA ASP A 597 -9.95 3.90 28.90
C ASP A 597 -9.65 2.80 27.87
N GLU A 598 -10.61 2.46 27.00
CA GLU A 598 -10.37 1.56 25.86
C GLU A 598 -9.38 2.16 24.86
N TYR A 599 -9.50 3.45 24.59
CA TYR A 599 -8.58 4.17 23.73
C TYR A 599 -7.15 4.21 24.32
N LYS A 600 -7.01 4.38 25.64
CA LYS A 600 -5.71 4.29 26.32
C LYS A 600 -5.12 2.88 26.23
N ASP A 601 -5.92 1.86 26.52
CA ASP A 601 -5.45 0.47 26.55
C ASP A 601 -4.99 0.01 25.16
N ILE A 602 -5.65 0.43 24.09
CA ILE A 602 -5.21 0.13 22.72
C ILE A 602 -3.86 0.78 22.41
N LEU A 603 -3.63 2.02 22.87
CA LEU A 603 -2.38 2.73 22.62
C LEU A 603 -1.22 2.18 23.47
N ILE A 604 -1.47 1.85 24.74
CA ILE A 604 -0.45 1.33 25.67
C ILE A 604 0.00 -0.07 25.27
N ASN A 605 -0.93 -0.91 24.82
CA ASN A 605 -0.61 -2.29 24.43
C ASN A 605 -0.20 -2.43 22.96
N SER A 606 -0.15 -1.33 22.20
CA SER A 606 0.33 -1.36 20.83
C SER A 606 1.85 -1.31 20.76
N SER A 607 2.43 -2.15 19.90
CA SER A 607 3.85 -2.09 19.53
C SER A 607 4.24 -0.76 18.84
N ASP A 608 3.27 -0.03 18.27
CA ASP A 608 3.44 1.33 17.77
C ASP A 608 2.17 2.16 18.05
N PRO A 609 2.15 2.91 19.18
CA PRO A 609 1.00 3.71 19.60
C PRO A 609 0.59 4.77 18.56
N VAL A 610 1.54 5.27 17.76
CA VAL A 610 1.30 6.28 16.73
C VAL A 610 0.57 5.66 15.54
N ILE A 611 0.95 4.45 15.12
CA ILE A 611 0.24 3.70 14.07
C ILE A 611 -1.14 3.22 14.56
N ALA A 612 -1.27 2.75 15.79
CA ALA A 612 -2.56 2.36 16.37
C ALA A 612 -3.53 3.54 16.44
N HIS A 613 -3.05 4.71 16.89
CA HIS A 613 -3.79 5.97 16.85
C HIS A 613 -4.26 6.32 15.43
N MET A 614 -3.38 6.25 14.44
CA MET A 614 -3.72 6.58 13.05
C MET A 614 -4.79 5.65 12.46
N LYS A 615 -4.72 4.34 12.76
CA LYS A 615 -5.72 3.34 12.32
C LYS A 615 -7.09 3.60 12.92
N ILE A 616 -7.18 3.92 14.22
CA ILE A 616 -8.45 4.27 14.89
C ILE A 616 -9.08 5.50 14.23
N ILE A 617 -8.29 6.55 13.98
CA ILE A 617 -8.83 7.74 13.33
C ILE A 617 -9.27 7.41 11.88
N GLN A 618 -8.53 6.56 11.14
CA GLN A 618 -8.87 6.24 9.73
C GLN A 618 -10.22 5.53 9.62
N ALA A 619 -10.49 4.56 10.49
CA ALA A 619 -11.79 3.89 10.56
C ALA A 619 -12.94 4.89 10.85
N LEU A 620 -12.77 5.79 11.82
CA LEU A 620 -13.78 6.77 12.20
C LEU A 620 -14.05 7.84 11.13
N ALA A 621 -13.02 8.27 10.37
CA ALA A 621 -13.22 9.23 9.29
C ALA A 621 -13.96 8.64 8.09
N CYS A 622 -13.74 7.36 7.76
CA CYS A 622 -14.52 6.68 6.73
C CYS A 622 -16.00 6.56 7.14
N TYR A 623 -16.26 6.23 8.41
CA TYR A 623 -17.61 6.18 8.97
C TYR A 623 -18.32 7.55 8.95
N ASN A 624 -17.63 8.63 9.34
CA ASN A 624 -18.20 9.99 9.32
C ASN A 624 -18.46 10.50 7.89
N LYS A 625 -17.54 10.23 6.94
CA LYS A 625 -17.74 10.58 5.52
C LYS A 625 -18.92 9.85 4.90
N ALA A 626 -19.14 8.57 5.24
CA ALA A 626 -20.32 7.85 4.79
C ALA A 626 -21.62 8.49 5.33
N LYS A 627 -21.63 8.91 6.61
CA LYS A 627 -22.78 9.58 7.26
C LYS A 627 -23.08 10.96 6.66
N GLU A 628 -22.07 11.70 6.21
CA GLU A 628 -22.25 12.98 5.52
C GLU A 628 -22.69 12.79 4.06
N ALA A 629 -22.08 11.86 3.32
CA ALA A 629 -22.43 11.58 1.93
C ALA A 629 -23.91 11.19 1.75
N VAL A 630 -24.51 10.47 2.70
CA VAL A 630 -25.94 10.12 2.69
C VAL A 630 -26.86 11.35 2.67
N LYS A 631 -26.44 12.46 3.30
CA LYS A 631 -27.24 13.69 3.38
C LYS A 631 -27.31 14.40 2.03
N ASP A 632 -26.27 14.28 1.22
CA ASP A 632 -26.10 15.00 -0.05
C ASP A 632 -26.60 14.19 -1.27
N VAL A 633 -26.83 12.88 -1.11
CA VAL A 633 -27.44 12.04 -2.15
C VAL A 633 -28.92 12.39 -2.31
N SER A 634 -29.24 13.08 -3.40
CA SER A 634 -30.60 13.44 -3.82
C SER A 634 -30.94 12.83 -5.18
N GLY A 635 -32.16 12.32 -5.34
CA GLY A 635 -32.64 11.74 -6.61
C GLY A 635 -32.12 10.35 -6.96
N GLN A 636 -31.34 9.68 -6.08
CA GLN A 636 -30.83 8.30 -6.26
C GLN A 636 -31.15 7.45 -5.02
N PRO A 637 -32.40 6.98 -4.85
CA PRO A 637 -32.84 6.28 -3.65
C PRO A 637 -32.14 4.93 -3.43
N GLU A 638 -31.77 4.22 -4.50
CA GLU A 638 -31.05 2.95 -4.45
C GLU A 638 -29.67 3.15 -3.83
N LEU A 639 -28.88 4.10 -4.36
CA LEU A 639 -27.54 4.41 -3.83
C LEU A 639 -27.61 4.89 -2.37
N LYS A 640 -28.58 5.74 -2.04
CA LYS A 640 -28.80 6.22 -0.67
C LYS A 640 -29.11 5.07 0.28
N SER A 641 -29.96 4.13 -0.14
CA SER A 641 -30.28 2.94 0.64
C SER A 641 -29.07 2.03 0.85
N THR A 642 -28.23 1.82 -0.18
CA THR A 642 -27.01 1.01 -0.08
C THR A 642 -26.04 1.58 0.94
N ILE A 643 -25.84 2.90 0.95
CA ILE A 643 -24.94 3.53 1.93
C ILE A 643 -25.52 3.41 3.35
N LEU A 644 -26.83 3.63 3.51
CA LEU A 644 -27.52 3.45 4.79
C LEU A 644 -27.45 2.01 5.30
N PHE A 645 -27.59 1.01 4.42
CA PHE A 645 -27.40 -0.41 4.77
C PHE A 645 -26.01 -0.69 5.30
N GLN A 646 -24.96 -0.18 4.64
CA GLN A 646 -23.58 -0.41 5.06
C GLN A 646 -23.27 0.26 6.41
N ILE A 647 -23.83 1.46 6.67
CA ILE A 647 -23.73 2.13 7.97
C ILE A 647 -24.46 1.32 9.04
N ALA A 648 -25.71 0.94 8.79
CA ALA A 648 -26.52 0.17 9.74
C ALA A 648 -25.90 -1.20 10.05
N GLN A 649 -25.35 -1.88 9.05
CA GLN A 649 -24.62 -3.12 9.22
C GLN A 649 -23.42 -2.92 10.13
N THR A 650 -22.56 -1.93 9.83
CA THR A 650 -21.37 -1.62 10.64
C THR A 650 -21.74 -1.32 12.09
N GLN A 651 -22.79 -0.53 12.32
CA GLN A 651 -23.31 -0.22 13.65
C GLN A 651 -23.83 -1.47 14.38
N ALA A 652 -24.61 -2.32 13.68
CA ALA A 652 -25.13 -3.56 14.24
C ALA A 652 -24.00 -4.52 14.66
N PHE A 653 -22.96 -4.70 13.84
CA PHE A 653 -21.77 -5.51 14.17
C PHE A 653 -20.86 -4.87 15.23
N GLY A 654 -21.01 -3.56 15.48
CA GLY A 654 -20.33 -2.80 16.54
C GLY A 654 -21.14 -2.64 17.83
N GLY A 655 -22.37 -3.18 17.89
CA GLY A 655 -23.26 -3.08 19.05
C GLY A 655 -24.03 -1.76 19.20
N ASP A 656 -23.93 -0.82 18.26
CA ASP A 656 -24.73 0.42 18.26
C ASP A 656 -26.11 0.16 17.63
N ILE A 657 -26.92 -0.65 18.32
CA ILE A 657 -28.20 -1.14 17.81
C ILE A 657 -29.20 0.01 17.63
N ILE A 658 -29.17 0.99 18.52
CA ILE A 658 -30.08 2.14 18.49
C ILE A 658 -29.90 2.95 17.19
N ASN A 659 -28.66 3.25 16.78
CA ASN A 659 -28.45 4.01 15.55
C ASN A 659 -28.59 3.14 14.30
N ALA A 660 -28.28 1.84 14.38
CA ALA A 660 -28.57 0.90 13.30
C ALA A 660 -30.07 0.87 12.97
N GLU A 661 -30.94 0.85 13.99
CA GLU A 661 -32.40 0.91 13.83
C GLU A 661 -32.86 2.22 13.18
N LYS A 662 -32.28 3.36 13.57
CA LYS A 662 -32.62 4.65 12.95
C LYS A 662 -32.30 4.68 11.46
N ASN A 663 -31.12 4.19 11.08
CA ASN A 663 -30.71 4.12 9.67
C ASN A 663 -31.61 3.15 8.89
N MET A 664 -31.97 2.01 9.47
CA MET A 664 -32.90 1.07 8.84
C MET A 664 -34.31 1.65 8.68
N PHE A 665 -34.78 2.46 9.64
CA PHE A 665 -36.05 3.17 9.51
C PHE A 665 -36.04 4.19 8.36
N GLU A 666 -34.93 4.90 8.15
CA GLU A 666 -34.78 5.77 6.98
C GLU A 666 -34.83 4.99 5.66
N VAL A 667 -34.24 3.79 5.61
CA VAL A 667 -34.34 2.93 4.43
C VAL A 667 -35.77 2.44 4.20
N GLU A 668 -36.51 2.07 5.26
CA GLU A 668 -37.93 1.70 5.14
C GLU A 668 -38.76 2.84 4.54
N ASN A 669 -38.48 4.10 4.91
CA ASN A 669 -39.14 5.26 4.32
C ASN A 669 -38.81 5.41 2.83
N LEU A 670 -37.55 5.18 2.42
CA LEU A 670 -37.15 5.20 1.01
C LEU A 670 -37.85 4.10 0.21
N ILE A 671 -37.90 2.87 0.74
CA ILE A 671 -38.58 1.74 0.10
C ILE A 671 -40.08 2.04 -0.10
N ASN A 672 -40.73 2.59 0.92
CA ASN A 672 -42.15 2.95 0.84
C ASN A 672 -42.43 4.09 -0.14
N GLN A 673 -41.52 5.06 -0.23
CA GLN A 673 -41.63 6.21 -1.11
C GLN A 673 -41.38 5.85 -2.59
N TYR A 674 -40.42 4.97 -2.88
CA TYR A 674 -39.96 4.64 -4.23
C TYR A 674 -40.24 3.19 -4.60
N LYS A 675 -41.53 2.81 -4.74
CA LYS A 675 -41.96 1.41 -4.95
C LYS A 675 -41.43 0.71 -6.20
N ASN A 676 -40.90 1.45 -7.17
CA ASN A 676 -40.38 0.93 -8.44
C ASN A 676 -38.83 0.93 -8.50
N ALA A 677 -38.16 1.36 -7.43
CA ALA A 677 -36.70 1.37 -7.33
C ALA A 677 -36.16 -0.03 -6.99
N ASP A 678 -34.97 -0.35 -7.49
CA ASP A 678 -34.33 -1.66 -7.32
C ASP A 678 -33.47 -1.68 -6.05
N PHE A 679 -34.11 -1.96 -4.91
CA PHE A 679 -33.45 -2.03 -3.60
C PHE A 679 -32.87 -3.42 -3.34
N ASP A 680 -31.72 -3.48 -2.67
CA ASP A 680 -31.16 -4.73 -2.15
C ASP A 680 -31.97 -5.25 -0.95
N MET A 681 -33.09 -5.90 -1.27
CA MET A 681 -34.01 -6.44 -0.28
C MET A 681 -33.40 -7.60 0.51
N GLY A 682 -32.42 -8.32 -0.06
CA GLY A 682 -31.65 -9.34 0.65
C GLY A 682 -30.92 -8.72 1.83
N LEU A 683 -30.06 -7.73 1.58
CA LEU A 683 -29.29 -7.05 2.60
C LEU A 683 -30.18 -6.35 3.65
N TYR A 684 -31.28 -5.73 3.22
CA TYR A 684 -32.28 -5.14 4.13
C TYR A 684 -32.78 -6.15 5.17
N TRP A 685 -33.27 -7.30 4.72
CA TRP A 685 -33.83 -8.32 5.60
C TRP A 685 -32.75 -8.95 6.50
N PHE A 686 -31.54 -9.14 5.99
CA PHE A 686 -30.42 -9.68 6.76
C PHE A 686 -30.02 -8.76 7.93
N ILE A 687 -29.87 -7.45 7.69
CA ILE A 687 -29.53 -6.48 8.74
C ILE A 687 -30.66 -6.39 9.76
N LYS A 688 -31.92 -6.38 9.31
CA LYS A 688 -33.10 -6.37 10.21
C LYS A 688 -33.15 -7.61 11.10
N ALA A 689 -32.81 -8.79 10.56
CA ALA A 689 -32.71 -10.02 11.33
C ALA A 689 -31.62 -9.93 12.41
N LYS A 690 -30.44 -9.39 12.07
CA LYS A 690 -29.32 -9.22 13.02
C LYS A 690 -29.65 -8.22 14.14
N ILE A 691 -30.28 -7.08 13.83
CA ILE A 691 -30.76 -6.12 14.82
C ILE A 691 -31.77 -6.77 15.77
N ALA A 692 -32.74 -7.50 15.24
CA ALA A 692 -33.74 -8.18 16.06
C ALA A 692 -33.12 -9.25 16.97
N LEU A 693 -32.13 -10.01 16.47
CA LEU A 693 -31.38 -10.97 17.27
C LEU A 693 -30.61 -10.26 18.41
N ALA A 694 -29.89 -9.18 18.11
CA ALA A 694 -29.14 -8.42 19.10
C ALA A 694 -30.02 -7.89 20.24
N LYS A 695 -31.31 -7.61 19.96
CA LYS A 695 -32.31 -7.18 20.97
C LYS A 695 -33.02 -8.33 21.68
N GLY A 696 -32.69 -9.59 21.36
CA GLY A 696 -33.38 -10.77 21.91
C GLY A 696 -34.79 -11.00 21.35
N ASN A 697 -35.17 -10.33 20.25
CA ASN A 697 -36.46 -10.54 19.59
C ASN A 697 -36.35 -11.62 18.51
N TYR A 698 -36.23 -12.87 18.94
CA TYR A 698 -35.98 -14.02 18.06
C TYR A 698 -37.09 -14.26 17.03
N GLN A 699 -38.35 -14.01 17.38
CA GLN A 699 -39.48 -14.18 16.45
C GLN A 699 -39.42 -13.15 15.31
N ALA A 700 -39.13 -11.89 15.62
CA ALA A 700 -38.95 -10.87 14.59
C ALA A 700 -37.70 -11.14 13.74
N SER A 701 -36.64 -11.68 14.35
CA SER A 701 -35.42 -12.10 13.63
C SER A 701 -35.74 -13.22 12.64
N LEU A 702 -36.47 -14.26 13.05
CA LEU A 702 -36.87 -15.36 12.17
C LEU A 702 -37.77 -14.91 11.01
N LEU A 703 -38.73 -14.02 11.29
CA LEU A 703 -39.59 -13.42 10.26
C LEU A 703 -38.76 -12.64 9.21
N ALA A 704 -37.76 -11.89 9.65
CA ALA A 704 -36.86 -11.16 8.76
C ALA A 704 -35.98 -12.12 7.94
N ILE A 705 -35.49 -13.21 8.54
CA ILE A 705 -34.74 -14.26 7.83
C ILE A 705 -35.58 -14.90 6.74
N GLU A 706 -36.87 -15.19 6.99
CA GLU A 706 -37.78 -15.67 5.95
C GLU A 706 -37.94 -14.64 4.81
N GLY A 707 -37.95 -13.36 5.14
CA GLY A 707 -37.92 -12.27 4.17
C GLY A 707 -36.66 -12.30 3.29
N ASN A 708 -35.48 -12.48 3.90
CA ASN A 708 -34.22 -12.61 3.19
C ASN A 708 -34.21 -13.84 2.27
N ILE A 709 -34.61 -15.01 2.77
CA ILE A 709 -34.69 -16.25 1.98
C ILE A 709 -35.65 -16.09 0.79
N LYS A 710 -36.78 -15.39 0.97
CA LYS A 710 -37.72 -15.11 -0.13
C LYS A 710 -37.09 -14.18 -1.17
N ALA A 711 -36.42 -13.11 -0.75
CA ALA A 711 -35.75 -12.15 -1.63
C ALA A 711 -34.63 -12.82 -2.45
N GLU A 712 -33.89 -13.74 -1.83
CA GLU A 712 -32.75 -14.46 -2.42
C GLU A 712 -33.12 -15.83 -2.98
N SER A 713 -34.42 -16.14 -3.11
CA SER A 713 -34.90 -17.48 -3.53
C SER A 713 -34.42 -17.92 -4.92
N HIS A 714 -33.96 -16.98 -5.74
CA HIS A 714 -33.40 -17.20 -7.07
C HIS A 714 -31.89 -17.52 -7.06
N LEU A 715 -31.20 -17.28 -5.93
CA LEU A 715 -29.76 -17.53 -5.78
C LEU A 715 -29.48 -19.00 -5.44
N PRO A 716 -28.34 -19.56 -5.90
CA PRO A 716 -27.93 -20.89 -5.51
C PRO A 716 -27.67 -20.97 -3.99
N GLN A 717 -28.12 -22.06 -3.36
CA GLN A 717 -27.86 -22.35 -1.94
C GLN A 717 -26.42 -22.85 -1.75
N ASP A 718 -25.45 -21.94 -1.89
CA ASP A 718 -24.02 -22.18 -1.71
C ASP A 718 -23.43 -21.31 -0.58
N THR A 719 -22.10 -21.26 -0.49
CA THR A 719 -21.33 -20.49 0.51
C THR A 719 -21.77 -19.02 0.62
N PHE A 720 -22.26 -18.41 -0.47
CA PHE A 720 -22.72 -17.02 -0.49
C PHE A 720 -23.99 -16.80 0.35
N THR A 721 -24.90 -17.77 0.37
CA THR A 721 -26.17 -17.72 1.14
C THR A 721 -26.05 -18.34 2.55
N ALA A 722 -24.92 -19.00 2.85
CA ALA A 722 -24.67 -19.66 4.13
C ALA A 722 -24.86 -18.74 5.36
N PRO A 723 -24.46 -17.45 5.35
CA PRO A 723 -24.65 -16.57 6.51
C PRO A 723 -26.10 -16.44 6.98
N THR A 724 -27.07 -16.42 6.06
CA THR A 724 -28.51 -16.35 6.39
C THR A 724 -28.98 -17.61 7.11
N TYR A 725 -28.58 -18.78 6.61
CA TYR A 725 -29.00 -20.04 7.23
C TYR A 725 -28.25 -20.35 8.55
N ILE A 726 -27.01 -19.87 8.70
CA ILE A 726 -26.30 -19.90 9.99
C ILE A 726 -27.02 -19.01 11.00
N LEU A 727 -27.43 -17.81 10.60
CA LEU A 727 -28.22 -16.92 11.43
C LEU A 727 -29.58 -17.54 11.80
N GLN A 728 -30.22 -18.26 10.86
CA GLN A 728 -31.44 -19.00 11.13
C GLN A 728 -31.24 -20.07 12.21
N SER A 729 -30.16 -20.85 12.10
CA SER A 729 -29.78 -21.87 13.07
C SER A 729 -29.51 -21.25 14.45
N GLU A 730 -28.82 -20.12 14.50
CA GLU A 730 -28.55 -19.36 15.73
C GLU A 730 -29.84 -18.94 16.45
N VAL A 731 -30.79 -18.32 15.72
CA VAL A 731 -32.08 -17.90 16.28
C VAL A 731 -32.90 -19.10 16.75
N LEU A 732 -32.92 -20.20 15.98
CA LEU A 732 -33.63 -21.42 16.35
C LEU A 732 -33.04 -22.07 17.61
N ASN A 733 -31.72 -22.02 17.79
CA ASN A 733 -31.06 -22.47 19.00
C ASN A 733 -31.52 -21.66 20.23
N TYR A 734 -31.63 -20.33 20.12
CA TYR A 734 -32.15 -19.49 21.22
C TYR A 734 -33.64 -19.75 21.53
N LEU A 735 -34.44 -20.14 20.53
CA LEU A 735 -35.85 -20.52 20.70
C LEU A 735 -36.05 -21.94 21.24
N GLY A 736 -34.98 -22.73 21.40
CA GLY A 736 -35.06 -24.13 21.81
C GLY A 736 -35.54 -25.10 20.71
N GLU A 737 -35.57 -24.64 19.45
CA GLU A 737 -35.99 -25.42 18.27
C GLU A 737 -34.81 -26.21 17.69
N TYR A 738 -34.09 -26.95 18.55
CA TYR A 738 -32.79 -27.55 18.25
C TYR A 738 -32.82 -28.57 17.10
N HIS A 739 -33.89 -29.34 16.96
CA HIS A 739 -34.04 -30.28 15.85
C HIS A 739 -34.09 -29.57 14.48
N LYS A 740 -34.81 -28.45 14.38
CA LYS A 740 -34.89 -27.65 13.15
C LYS A 740 -33.54 -27.01 12.85
N SER A 741 -32.89 -26.46 13.88
CA SER A 741 -31.54 -25.90 13.78
C SER A 741 -30.53 -26.94 13.25
N TYR A 742 -30.55 -28.15 13.83
CA TYR A 742 -29.66 -29.24 13.45
C TYR A 742 -29.79 -29.64 11.98
N GLU A 743 -31.02 -29.79 11.47
CA GLU A 743 -31.26 -30.14 10.07
C GLU A 743 -30.69 -29.09 9.10
N ILE A 744 -30.88 -27.81 9.41
CA ILE A 744 -30.38 -26.69 8.60
C ILE A 744 -28.86 -26.66 8.61
N ILE A 745 -28.25 -26.62 9.80
CA ILE A 745 -26.80 -26.39 9.93
C ILE A 745 -25.98 -27.60 9.49
N LYS A 746 -26.50 -28.83 9.70
CA LYS A 746 -25.85 -30.05 9.22
C LYS A 746 -25.86 -30.16 7.70
N ARG A 747 -26.90 -29.66 7.04
CA ARG A 747 -26.94 -29.60 5.57
C ARG A 747 -25.82 -28.71 5.03
N ILE A 748 -25.65 -27.51 5.63
CA ILE A 748 -24.59 -26.55 5.25
C ILE A 748 -23.22 -27.15 5.52
N TYR A 749 -23.02 -27.73 6.70
CA TYR A 749 -21.78 -28.41 7.07
C TYR A 749 -21.40 -29.52 6.08
N LYS A 750 -22.37 -30.34 5.65
CA LYS A 750 -22.13 -31.38 4.63
C LYS A 750 -21.75 -30.79 3.26
N GLN A 751 -22.35 -29.66 2.87
CA GLN A 751 -21.99 -28.98 1.62
C GLN A 751 -20.57 -28.42 1.69
N GLU A 752 -20.23 -27.71 2.77
CA GLU A 752 -18.90 -27.15 3.01
C GLU A 752 -17.80 -28.23 3.00
N VAL A 753 -18.02 -29.34 3.73
CA VAL A 753 -17.10 -30.48 3.77
C VAL A 753 -16.97 -31.16 2.41
N ARG A 754 -18.05 -31.26 1.63
CA ARG A 754 -18.05 -31.87 0.28
C ARG A 754 -17.27 -31.01 -0.72
N ASP A 755 -17.39 -29.69 -0.63
CA ASP A 755 -16.84 -28.76 -1.62
C ASP A 755 -15.37 -28.38 -1.35
N LYS A 756 -14.78 -28.82 -0.23
CA LYS A 756 -13.40 -28.50 0.21
C LYS A 756 -13.09 -26.99 0.27
N LYS A 757 -14.11 -26.15 0.23
CA LYS A 757 -14.02 -24.69 0.39
C LYS A 757 -14.21 -24.34 1.86
N VAL A 758 -13.21 -24.64 2.67
CA VAL A 758 -13.24 -24.28 4.10
C VAL A 758 -12.77 -22.84 4.21
N ASP A 759 -13.69 -21.89 4.23
CA ASP A 759 -13.39 -20.55 4.74
C ASP A 759 -13.33 -20.64 6.27
N HIS A 760 -12.17 -20.33 6.85
CA HIS A 760 -11.87 -20.65 8.24
C HIS A 760 -12.84 -19.96 9.23
N GLU A 761 -13.32 -18.76 8.95
CA GLU A 761 -14.28 -18.07 9.84
C GLU A 761 -15.69 -18.66 9.74
N LEU A 762 -16.18 -18.88 8.51
CA LEU A 762 -17.50 -19.44 8.26
C LEU A 762 -17.61 -20.87 8.82
N HIS A 763 -16.56 -21.66 8.65
CA HIS A 763 -16.46 -23.01 9.22
C HIS A 763 -16.58 -22.99 10.74
N GLY A 764 -15.88 -22.05 11.40
CA GLY A 764 -15.98 -21.85 12.84
C GLY A 764 -17.42 -21.58 13.29
N ARG A 765 -18.11 -20.68 12.59
CA ARG A 765 -19.52 -20.32 12.88
C ARG A 765 -20.49 -21.48 12.66
N ILE A 766 -20.28 -22.28 11.61
CA ILE A 766 -21.06 -23.51 11.36
C ILE A 766 -20.88 -24.50 12.50
N LEU A 767 -19.63 -24.75 12.90
CA LEU A 767 -19.31 -25.64 14.01
C LEU A 767 -19.89 -25.15 15.35
N THR A 768 -19.88 -23.83 15.62
CA THR A 768 -20.51 -23.25 16.81
C THR A 768 -22.01 -23.54 16.87
N GLN A 769 -22.73 -23.29 15.77
CA GLN A 769 -24.18 -23.53 15.75
C GLN A 769 -24.54 -25.02 15.72
N LEU A 770 -23.70 -25.85 15.08
CA LEU A 770 -23.82 -27.30 15.12
C LEU A 770 -23.65 -27.83 16.55
N ALA A 771 -22.65 -27.34 17.29
CA ALA A 771 -22.44 -27.71 18.70
C ALA A 771 -23.66 -27.35 19.58
N ARG A 772 -24.21 -26.14 19.44
CA ARG A 772 -25.42 -25.71 20.17
C ARG A 772 -26.64 -26.57 19.84
N ALA A 773 -26.85 -26.87 18.56
CA ALA A 773 -27.97 -27.71 18.12
C ALA A 773 -27.83 -29.15 18.63
N GLU A 774 -26.62 -29.72 18.58
CA GLU A 774 -26.31 -31.06 19.08
C GLU A 774 -26.48 -31.17 20.59
N LEU A 775 -26.07 -30.15 21.34
CA LEU A 775 -26.27 -30.09 22.79
C LEU A 775 -27.77 -30.15 23.14
N GLY A 776 -28.59 -29.35 22.46
CA GLY A 776 -30.03 -29.28 22.70
C GLY A 776 -30.83 -30.54 22.29
N ILE A 777 -30.26 -31.43 21.47
CA ILE A 777 -30.82 -32.76 21.15
C ILE A 777 -30.11 -33.90 21.89
N ASP A 778 -29.39 -33.58 22.97
CA ASP A 778 -28.70 -34.50 23.89
C ASP A 778 -27.57 -35.33 23.25
N ARG A 779 -26.82 -34.72 22.31
CA ARG A 779 -25.59 -35.30 21.71
C ARG A 779 -24.33 -34.67 22.28
N VAL A 780 -24.19 -34.78 23.60
CA VAL A 780 -23.21 -34.03 24.41
C VAL A 780 -21.76 -34.21 23.96
N GLU A 781 -21.33 -35.43 23.59
CA GLU A 781 -19.93 -35.67 23.17
C GLU A 781 -19.61 -35.03 21.81
N LEU A 782 -20.51 -35.14 20.83
CA LEU A 782 -20.33 -34.52 19.52
C LEU A 782 -20.36 -32.99 19.62
N ALA A 783 -21.26 -32.46 20.47
CA ALA A 783 -21.31 -31.03 20.76
C ALA A 783 -19.99 -30.51 21.33
N LEU A 784 -19.33 -31.29 22.21
CA LEU A 784 -18.03 -30.92 22.76
C LEU A 784 -16.93 -30.91 21.70
N GLU A 785 -16.88 -31.94 20.85
CA GLU A 785 -15.91 -32.03 19.75
C GLU A 785 -16.02 -30.83 18.79
N HIS A 786 -17.24 -30.52 18.35
CA HIS A 786 -17.48 -29.38 17.45
C HIS A 786 -17.23 -28.03 18.14
N ALA A 787 -17.55 -27.87 19.42
CA ALA A 787 -17.25 -26.63 20.15
C ALA A 787 -15.74 -26.38 20.31
N ILE A 788 -14.96 -27.43 20.62
CA ILE A 788 -13.49 -27.34 20.69
C ILE A 788 -12.90 -27.00 19.33
N LEU A 789 -13.37 -27.67 18.28
CA LEU A 789 -12.90 -27.41 16.92
C LEU A 789 -13.22 -25.98 16.47
N ALA A 790 -14.44 -25.49 16.75
CA ALA A 790 -14.83 -24.10 16.48
C ALA A 790 -13.87 -23.10 17.14
N CYS A 791 -13.58 -23.29 18.44
CA CYS A 791 -12.64 -22.44 19.17
C CYS A 791 -11.23 -22.48 18.55
N SER A 792 -10.73 -23.66 18.20
CA SER A 792 -9.39 -23.83 17.61
C SER A 792 -9.26 -23.16 16.24
N VAL A 793 -10.27 -23.33 15.38
CA VAL A 793 -10.29 -22.73 14.04
C VAL A 793 -10.32 -21.20 14.15
N LEU A 794 -11.21 -20.66 14.98
CA LEU A 794 -11.36 -19.20 15.15
C LEU A 794 -10.15 -18.56 15.86
N GLN A 795 -9.47 -19.28 16.76
CA GLN A 795 -8.20 -18.83 17.36
C GLN A 795 -7.05 -18.78 16.36
N THR A 796 -6.94 -19.81 15.52
CA THR A 796 -5.88 -19.89 14.50
C THR A 796 -6.04 -18.78 13.47
N GLU A 797 -7.28 -18.51 13.06
CA GLU A 797 -7.57 -17.42 12.13
C GLU A 797 -7.32 -16.05 12.77
N ALA A 798 -7.67 -15.84 14.05
CA ALA A 798 -7.34 -14.61 14.77
C ALA A 798 -5.82 -14.37 14.89
N ALA A 799 -5.02 -15.43 15.07
CA ALA A 799 -3.56 -15.34 15.15
C ALA A 799 -2.91 -15.00 13.79
N LYS A 800 -3.48 -15.49 12.68
CA LYS A 800 -2.99 -15.27 11.31
C LYS A 800 -2.96 -13.80 10.90
N TYR A 801 -3.90 -12.99 11.39
CA TYR A 801 -3.99 -11.56 11.08
C TYR A 801 -3.21 -10.64 12.04
N LYS A 802 -2.43 -11.20 12.98
CA LYS A 802 -1.69 -10.43 14.03
C LYS A 802 -2.56 -9.41 14.77
N ILE A 803 -3.81 -9.76 15.06
CA ILE A 803 -4.69 -8.90 15.86
C ILE A 803 -4.27 -9.07 17.34
N GLU A 804 -3.35 -8.23 17.80
CA GLU A 804 -2.87 -8.19 19.19
C GLU A 804 -3.95 -7.59 20.11
N SER A 805 -4.97 -8.41 20.40
CA SER A 805 -6.04 -8.33 21.42
C SER A 805 -7.30 -8.95 20.80
N ILE A 806 -7.64 -10.19 21.20
CA ILE A 806 -8.72 -10.93 20.53
C ILE A 806 -10.08 -10.28 20.83
N THR A 807 -10.66 -9.59 19.86
CA THR A 807 -12.02 -9.02 19.90
C THR A 807 -13.01 -9.77 18.97
N ASN A 808 -12.68 -11.01 18.61
CA ASN A 808 -13.48 -11.82 17.68
C ASN A 808 -14.75 -12.36 18.38
N ILE A 809 -15.92 -11.87 17.96
CA ILE A 809 -17.21 -12.23 18.56
C ILE A 809 -17.65 -13.66 18.26
N ASP A 810 -17.27 -14.21 17.11
CA ASP A 810 -17.57 -15.60 16.78
C ASP A 810 -16.77 -16.55 17.68
N LEU A 811 -15.53 -16.17 18.05
CA LEU A 811 -14.77 -16.91 19.05
C LEU A 811 -15.42 -16.83 20.44
N ALA A 812 -15.94 -15.66 20.82
CA ALA A 812 -16.69 -15.53 22.07
C ALA A 812 -17.94 -16.42 22.07
N ALA A 813 -18.71 -16.44 20.98
CA ALA A 813 -19.86 -17.31 20.79
C ALA A 813 -19.49 -18.81 20.84
N ALA A 814 -18.35 -19.20 20.25
CA ALA A 814 -17.81 -20.55 20.33
C ALA A 814 -17.41 -20.93 21.76
N PHE A 815 -16.80 -20.01 22.52
CA PHE A 815 -16.54 -20.22 23.94
C PHE A 815 -17.82 -20.36 24.74
N VAL A 816 -18.87 -19.55 24.48
CA VAL A 816 -20.16 -19.73 25.15
C VAL A 816 -20.70 -21.15 24.88
N ALA A 817 -20.71 -21.60 23.63
CA ALA A 817 -21.15 -22.94 23.28
C ALA A 817 -20.31 -24.04 23.98
N GLN A 818 -18.99 -23.86 24.07
CA GLN A 818 -18.12 -24.77 24.82
C GLN A 818 -18.45 -24.77 26.33
N GLY A 819 -18.73 -23.60 26.89
CA GLY A 819 -19.16 -23.41 28.27
C GLY A 819 -20.48 -24.13 28.55
N ASP A 820 -21.46 -24.02 27.65
CA ASP A 820 -22.77 -24.67 27.76
C ASP A 820 -22.62 -26.20 27.80
N VAL A 821 -21.77 -26.76 26.93
CA VAL A 821 -21.49 -28.20 26.91
C VAL A 821 -20.81 -28.65 28.20
N LEU A 822 -19.82 -27.89 28.69
CA LEU A 822 -19.12 -28.18 29.95
C LEU A 822 -20.05 -28.08 31.17
N PHE A 823 -20.97 -27.11 31.16
CA PHE A 823 -22.00 -26.94 32.18
C PHE A 823 -22.93 -28.15 32.22
N GLN A 824 -23.41 -28.65 31.08
CA GLN A 824 -24.24 -29.86 31.01
C GLN A 824 -23.48 -31.12 31.45
N LYS A 825 -22.17 -31.19 31.21
CA LYS A 825 -21.28 -32.26 31.73
C LYS A 825 -20.92 -32.09 33.22
N ASN A 826 -21.50 -31.11 33.91
CA ASN A 826 -21.23 -30.78 35.31
C ASN A 826 -19.75 -30.42 35.61
N ASN A 827 -19.01 -29.96 34.60
CA ASN A 827 -17.65 -29.42 34.77
C ASN A 827 -17.71 -27.91 35.01
N LEU A 828 -18.24 -27.55 36.18
CA LEU A 828 -18.67 -26.18 36.49
C LEU A 828 -17.50 -25.19 36.57
N ASP A 829 -16.34 -25.59 37.10
CA ASP A 829 -15.17 -24.71 37.18
C ASP A 829 -14.65 -24.34 35.79
N LYS A 830 -14.57 -25.33 34.89
CA LYS A 830 -14.11 -25.08 33.53
C LYS A 830 -15.14 -24.30 32.73
N ALA A 831 -16.43 -24.55 32.94
CA ALA A 831 -17.49 -23.77 32.32
C ALA A 831 -17.38 -22.29 32.70
N LEU A 832 -17.19 -21.96 33.99
CA LEU A 832 -17.01 -20.59 34.47
C LEU A 832 -15.77 -19.90 33.90
N GLU A 833 -14.63 -20.61 33.82
CA GLU A 833 -13.41 -20.08 33.20
C GLU A 833 -13.65 -19.72 31.73
N ILE A 834 -14.33 -20.59 30.99
CA ILE A 834 -14.63 -20.38 29.57
C ILE A 834 -15.65 -19.24 29.37
N TYR A 835 -16.69 -19.16 30.19
CA TYR A 835 -17.64 -18.04 30.15
C TYR A 835 -16.94 -16.70 30.42
N ASN A 836 -16.03 -16.64 31.40
CA ASN A 836 -15.26 -15.43 31.68
C ASN A 836 -14.35 -15.03 30.50
N LYS A 837 -13.79 -16.00 29.75
CA LYS A 837 -13.05 -15.72 28.52
C LYS A 837 -13.94 -15.11 27.44
N ALA A 838 -15.15 -15.66 27.24
CA ALA A 838 -16.12 -15.10 26.31
C ALA A 838 -16.53 -13.68 26.71
N GLU A 839 -16.79 -13.46 28.01
CA GLU A 839 -17.18 -12.17 28.57
C GLU A 839 -16.10 -11.12 28.34
N THR A 840 -14.83 -11.48 28.59
CA THR A 840 -13.68 -10.60 28.36
C THR A 840 -13.59 -10.14 26.91
N ILE A 841 -13.85 -11.04 25.95
CA ILE A 841 -13.84 -10.71 24.52
C ILE A 841 -15.01 -9.77 24.19
N TYR A 842 -16.22 -10.06 24.69
CA TYR A 842 -17.38 -9.20 24.47
C TYR A 842 -17.22 -7.82 25.08
N HIS A 843 -16.66 -7.72 26.29
CA HIS A 843 -16.40 -6.45 26.96
C HIS A 843 -15.44 -5.58 26.15
N ARG A 844 -14.32 -6.16 25.70
CA ARG A 844 -13.35 -5.46 24.83
C ARG A 844 -13.90 -5.08 23.46
N ARG A 845 -14.85 -5.86 22.93
CA ARG A 845 -15.42 -5.61 21.62
C ARG A 845 -16.45 -4.48 21.64
N TYR A 846 -17.35 -4.49 22.62
CA TYR A 846 -18.55 -3.65 22.59
C TYR A 846 -18.48 -2.45 23.55
N GLY A 847 -17.60 -2.44 24.55
CA GLY A 847 -17.39 -1.29 25.42
C GLY A 847 -18.68 -0.75 26.03
N SER A 848 -18.98 0.53 25.81
CA SER A 848 -20.22 1.18 26.26
C SER A 848 -21.50 0.57 25.67
N ASN A 849 -21.42 -0.17 24.57
CA ASN A 849 -22.54 -0.88 23.95
C ASN A 849 -22.75 -2.30 24.49
N TYR A 850 -21.93 -2.75 25.45
CA TYR A 850 -22.00 -4.09 26.05
C TYR A 850 -23.41 -4.48 26.53
N GLY A 851 -24.16 -3.57 27.15
CA GLY A 851 -25.53 -3.83 27.61
C GLY A 851 -26.60 -3.88 26.51
N GLN A 852 -26.25 -3.66 25.24
CA GLN A 852 -27.21 -3.66 24.12
C GLN A 852 -27.31 -5.03 23.41
N MET A 853 -26.42 -5.97 23.72
CA MET A 853 -26.31 -7.23 23.00
C MET A 853 -26.89 -8.39 23.82
N ASP A 854 -27.93 -9.03 23.29
CA ASP A 854 -28.61 -10.12 23.97
C ASP A 854 -27.74 -11.38 24.20
N ASP A 855 -26.78 -11.65 23.32
CA ASP A 855 -25.82 -12.75 23.47
C ASP A 855 -25.03 -12.66 24.79
N ILE A 856 -24.81 -11.42 25.26
CA ILE A 856 -24.14 -11.14 26.53
C ILE A 856 -25.09 -11.40 27.69
N SER A 857 -26.36 -10.98 27.57
CA SER A 857 -27.37 -11.29 28.58
C SER A 857 -27.56 -12.81 28.75
N TYR A 858 -27.47 -13.56 27.65
CA TYR A 858 -27.45 -15.03 27.65
C TYR A 858 -26.22 -15.57 28.38
N LEU A 859 -25.01 -15.14 27.99
CA LEU A 859 -23.75 -15.55 28.62
C LEU A 859 -23.77 -15.32 30.13
N LEU A 860 -24.14 -14.12 30.57
CA LEU A 860 -24.16 -13.74 31.99
C LEU A 860 -25.20 -14.56 32.76
N ALA A 861 -26.33 -14.92 32.13
CA ALA A 861 -27.31 -15.81 32.74
C ALA A 861 -26.77 -17.25 32.89
N GLN A 862 -26.10 -17.80 31.88
CA GLN A 862 -25.49 -19.13 31.97
C GLN A 862 -24.34 -19.17 32.98
N GLY A 863 -23.49 -18.15 33.00
CA GLY A 863 -22.45 -17.96 34.01
C GLY A 863 -23.03 -17.87 35.43
N SER A 864 -24.15 -17.14 35.60
CA SER A 864 -24.86 -17.06 36.88
C SER A 864 -25.42 -18.41 37.33
N LYS A 865 -26.03 -19.19 36.42
CA LYS A 865 -26.53 -20.54 36.70
C LYS A 865 -25.38 -21.48 37.11
N ALA A 866 -24.29 -21.47 36.34
CA ALA A 866 -23.08 -22.24 36.65
C ALA A 866 -22.48 -21.86 38.01
N ALA A 867 -22.40 -20.57 38.33
CA ALA A 867 -21.85 -20.10 39.60
C ALA A 867 -22.73 -20.47 40.80
N CYS A 868 -24.06 -20.40 40.64
CA CYS A 868 -25.01 -20.86 41.65
C CYS A 868 -24.83 -22.36 41.95
N LEU A 869 -24.70 -23.20 40.92
CA LEU A 869 -24.47 -24.65 41.10
C LEU A 869 -23.06 -24.96 41.65
N ASN A 870 -22.04 -24.18 41.26
CA ASN A 870 -20.67 -24.32 41.75
C ASN A 870 -20.53 -23.87 43.23
N LYS A 871 -21.47 -23.07 43.74
CA LYS A 871 -21.42 -22.43 45.07
C LYS A 871 -20.24 -21.46 45.22
N ASN A 872 -19.79 -20.87 44.12
CA ASN A 872 -18.72 -19.87 44.11
C ASN A 872 -19.33 -18.46 44.20
N GLU A 873 -19.31 -17.87 45.41
CA GLU A 873 -19.90 -16.55 45.67
C GLU A 873 -19.22 -15.41 44.88
N PHE A 874 -17.94 -15.54 44.53
CA PHE A 874 -17.25 -14.56 43.69
C PHE A 874 -17.87 -14.53 42.29
N TRP A 875 -17.93 -15.68 41.61
CA TRP A 875 -18.48 -15.77 40.25
C TRP A 875 -19.98 -15.47 40.21
N LYS A 876 -20.71 -15.86 41.27
CA LYS A 876 -22.12 -15.56 41.41
C LYS A 876 -22.34 -14.05 41.50
N LYS A 877 -21.60 -13.37 42.37
CA LYS A 877 -21.66 -11.90 42.47
C LYS A 877 -21.23 -11.22 41.18
N HIS A 878 -20.17 -11.71 40.53
CA HIS A 878 -19.67 -11.22 39.26
C HIS A 878 -20.75 -11.26 38.17
N PHE A 879 -21.17 -12.46 37.72
CA PHE A 879 -22.11 -12.59 36.60
C PHE A 879 -23.48 -11.97 36.88
N GLN A 880 -23.99 -12.06 38.11
CA GLN A 880 -25.29 -11.47 38.47
C GLN A 880 -25.25 -9.95 38.51
N SER A 881 -24.19 -9.37 39.09
CA SER A 881 -24.05 -7.91 39.14
C SER A 881 -23.92 -7.33 37.73
N GLN A 882 -23.14 -7.96 36.84
CA GLN A 882 -23.02 -7.54 35.45
C GLN A 882 -24.37 -7.64 34.72
N LEU A 883 -25.11 -8.74 34.90
CA LEU A 883 -26.43 -8.93 34.28
C LEU A 883 -27.42 -7.86 34.70
N PHE A 884 -27.52 -7.58 36.02
CA PHE A 884 -28.47 -6.59 36.53
C PHE A 884 -28.06 -5.15 36.23
N THR A 885 -26.76 -4.86 36.24
CA THR A 885 -26.25 -3.50 35.96
C THR A 885 -26.49 -3.12 34.50
N HIS A 886 -26.23 -4.04 33.57
CA HIS A 886 -26.30 -3.72 32.14
C HIS A 886 -27.68 -3.93 31.51
N PHE A 887 -28.46 -4.92 31.94
CA PHE A 887 -29.77 -5.24 31.34
C PHE A 887 -30.95 -4.87 32.24
N GLY A 888 -30.69 -4.49 33.49
CA GLY A 888 -31.72 -4.15 34.46
C GLY A 888 -32.42 -5.36 35.05
N GLN A 889 -33.19 -5.10 36.11
CA GLN A 889 -33.89 -6.11 36.89
C GLN A 889 -35.13 -6.67 36.17
N SER A 890 -35.72 -5.90 35.26
CA SER A 890 -36.92 -6.25 34.51
C SER A 890 -36.65 -7.12 33.28
N HIS A 891 -35.39 -7.34 32.90
CA HIS A 891 -35.03 -8.22 31.79
C HIS A 891 -35.43 -9.67 32.08
N PHE A 892 -35.92 -10.41 31.09
CA PHE A 892 -36.47 -11.76 31.31
C PHE A 892 -35.44 -12.74 31.89
N ARG A 893 -34.17 -12.66 31.46
CA ARG A 893 -33.08 -13.45 32.06
C ARG A 893 -32.73 -13.00 33.48
N SER A 894 -32.85 -11.72 33.79
CA SER A 894 -32.67 -11.21 35.16
C SER A 894 -33.77 -11.74 36.08
N GLN A 895 -35.01 -11.85 35.58
CA GLN A 895 -36.13 -12.44 36.31
C GLN A 895 -35.94 -13.95 36.49
N GLU A 896 -35.48 -14.66 35.46
CA GLU A 896 -35.16 -16.10 35.53
C GLU A 896 -34.10 -16.39 36.60
N ILE A 897 -33.00 -15.63 36.62
CA ILE A 897 -31.96 -15.79 37.64
C ILE A 897 -32.49 -15.45 39.03
N ARG A 898 -33.36 -14.45 39.16
CA ARG A 898 -34.02 -14.13 40.43
C ARG A 898 -34.93 -15.24 40.92
N SER A 899 -35.72 -15.86 40.04
CA SER A 899 -36.57 -17.00 40.45
C SER A 899 -35.75 -18.19 40.93
N ILE A 900 -34.55 -18.40 40.36
CA ILE A 900 -33.59 -19.42 40.83
C ILE A 900 -33.02 -19.06 42.21
N ILE A 901 -32.95 -17.76 42.57
CA ILE A 901 -32.46 -17.26 43.86
C ILE A 901 -33.57 -17.16 44.93
N SER A 902 -34.81 -16.90 44.53
CA SER A 902 -35.95 -16.66 45.43
C SER A 902 -36.69 -17.93 45.86
N GLU A 903 -36.20 -19.12 45.53
CA GLU A 903 -36.73 -20.35 46.12
C GLU A 903 -36.16 -20.60 47.53
N PRO A 904 -37.02 -20.96 48.51
CA PRO A 904 -36.61 -21.13 49.90
C PRO A 904 -35.82 -22.44 50.12
N ILE A 905 -34.71 -22.26 50.83
CA ILE A 905 -33.87 -23.23 51.55
C ILE A 905 -34.65 -24.50 51.99
N TRP A 906 -34.14 -25.70 51.69
CA TRP A 906 -33.77 -26.77 52.67
C TRP A 906 -33.42 -28.11 51.99
N MET A 907 -32.45 -28.80 52.60
CA MET A 907 -31.89 -30.14 52.32
C MET A 907 -30.81 -30.17 51.22
N SER A 908 -29.53 -30.38 51.50
CA SER A 908 -28.96 -31.20 52.57
C SER A 908 -27.44 -30.98 52.72
N ASN A 909 -26.98 -31.24 53.94
CA ASN A 909 -25.60 -31.46 54.39
C ASN A 909 -24.81 -30.20 54.74
N LEU A 910 -25.00 -29.64 55.95
CA LEU A 910 -24.39 -30.08 57.24
C LEU A 910 -22.87 -29.90 57.21
N ARG A 911 -22.18 -29.33 58.19
CA ARG A 911 -22.48 -28.71 59.49
C ARG A 911 -21.08 -28.37 60.02
N GLY A 912 -20.91 -27.23 60.66
CA GLY A 912 -19.89 -27.13 61.72
C GLY A 912 -19.06 -25.86 61.69
N GLN A 913 -19.34 -24.99 62.67
CA GLN A 913 -18.35 -24.22 63.44
C GLN A 913 -17.61 -23.12 62.65
N LYS A 914 -17.93 -21.83 62.81
CA LYS A 914 -17.63 -21.00 63.99
C LYS A 914 -16.27 -21.33 64.63
N VAL A 915 -15.41 -20.31 64.62
CA VAL A 915 -14.14 -20.15 65.38
C VAL A 915 -12.88 -20.67 64.65
N TRP A 916 -11.84 -19.82 64.70
CA TRP A 916 -10.42 -20.02 64.36
C TRP A 916 -9.95 -19.56 62.97
N MET A 917 -9.74 -18.25 62.81
CA MET A 917 -8.49 -17.74 62.24
C MET A 917 -7.70 -17.07 63.37
N MET A 918 -7.00 -17.89 64.14
CA MET A 918 -5.71 -17.54 64.72
C MET A 918 -4.65 -18.27 63.90
N GLU A 919 -3.57 -17.55 63.60
CA GLU A 919 -2.27 -18.03 63.10
C GLU A 919 -2.25 -18.41 61.62
N SER A 920 -2.18 -17.41 60.74
CA SER A 920 -0.94 -16.69 60.41
C SER A 920 -1.29 -15.23 60.02
N GLY A 921 -0.73 -14.13 60.54
CA GLY A 921 0.59 -13.89 61.15
C GLY A 921 1.66 -14.13 60.10
N ASN A 922 2.22 -13.18 59.34
CA ASN A 922 2.36 -11.72 59.42
C ASN A 922 2.23 -11.18 57.98
N GLU A 923 1.64 -10.02 57.69
CA GLU A 923 2.18 -8.68 57.96
C GLU A 923 1.06 -7.62 57.82
N PHE A 924 1.25 -6.47 58.47
CA PHE A 924 0.37 -5.29 58.54
C PHE A 924 -0.86 -5.37 59.47
N LYS A 925 -0.62 -5.65 60.76
CA LYS A 925 -1.33 -4.98 61.85
C LYS A 925 -0.33 -4.18 62.69
N HIS A 926 -0.22 -2.89 62.38
CA HIS A 926 0.16 -1.75 63.22
C HIS A 926 0.10 -0.58 62.24
N ILE A 927 -0.92 0.28 62.29
CA ILE A 927 -1.08 1.34 63.29
C ILE A 927 -2.60 1.52 63.57
N VAL A 928 -3.07 1.12 64.75
CA VAL A 928 -4.22 1.78 65.37
C VAL A 928 -3.61 2.78 66.34
N LYS A 929 -3.67 4.07 66.02
CA LYS A 929 -3.36 5.13 66.96
C LYS A 929 -4.70 5.76 67.34
N LYS A 930 -5.09 5.52 68.60
CA LYS A 930 -6.20 6.13 69.35
C LYS A 930 -7.26 6.84 68.50
N ILE A 931 -8.35 6.13 68.21
CA ILE A 931 -9.62 6.79 67.88
C ILE A 931 -10.31 7.10 69.22
N SER A 932 -10.86 8.31 69.36
CA SER A 932 -11.61 8.81 70.51
C SER A 932 -13.02 8.19 70.67
N MET A 933 -13.52 7.50 69.64
CA MET A 933 -14.81 6.80 69.61
C MET A 933 -14.66 5.30 69.89
N ASN A 934 -15.63 4.70 70.59
CA ASN A 934 -15.67 3.24 70.73
C ASN A 934 -16.25 2.58 69.47
N GLU A 935 -16.03 1.28 69.31
CA GLU A 935 -16.36 0.52 68.08
C GLU A 935 -17.83 0.63 67.67
N LYS A 936 -18.75 0.73 68.64
CA LYS A 936 -20.18 0.90 68.38
C LYS A 936 -20.53 2.32 67.91
N GLU A 937 -19.90 3.33 68.50
CA GLU A 937 -20.10 4.73 68.11
C GLU A 937 -19.56 5.01 66.70
N TYR A 938 -18.49 4.32 66.30
CA TYR A 938 -17.93 4.42 64.95
C TYR A 938 -18.85 3.80 63.89
N ASP A 939 -19.42 2.62 64.18
CA ASP A 939 -20.37 1.96 63.28
C ASP A 939 -21.68 2.75 63.13
N ASP A 940 -22.19 3.33 64.23
CA ASP A 940 -23.39 4.17 64.20
C ASP A 940 -23.14 5.46 63.38
N PHE A 941 -21.95 6.06 63.49
CA PHE A 941 -21.53 7.22 62.68
C PHE A 941 -21.47 6.89 61.17
N LEU A 942 -20.89 5.74 60.80
CA LEU A 942 -20.79 5.34 59.39
C LEU A 942 -22.16 5.08 58.76
N GLN A 943 -23.09 4.48 59.50
CA GLN A 943 -24.47 4.29 59.01
C GLN A 943 -25.18 5.62 58.78
N GLU A 944 -25.02 6.59 59.68
CA GLU A 944 -25.66 7.90 59.55
C GLU A 944 -25.03 8.72 58.40
N LEU A 945 -23.72 8.55 58.17
CA LEU A 945 -22.98 9.14 57.05
C LEU A 945 -23.43 8.58 55.69
N ASP A 946 -23.51 7.25 55.57
CA ASP A 946 -23.97 6.60 54.33
C ASP A 946 -25.44 6.93 54.05
N ALA A 947 -26.31 6.96 55.07
CA ALA A 947 -27.70 7.38 54.92
C ALA A 947 -27.83 8.83 54.42
N ALA A 948 -27.00 9.76 54.90
CA ALA A 948 -26.97 11.14 54.43
C ALA A 948 -26.50 11.25 52.96
N ARG A 949 -25.56 10.40 52.55
CA ARG A 949 -25.05 10.32 51.18
C ARG A 949 -26.09 9.76 50.20
N ASP A 950 -26.77 8.68 50.58
CA ASP A 950 -27.74 7.99 49.73
C ASP A 950 -28.99 8.84 49.43
N VAL A 951 -29.33 9.79 50.31
CA VAL A 951 -30.43 10.76 50.10
C VAL A 951 -29.97 12.10 49.52
N GLY A 952 -28.68 12.24 49.17
CA GLY A 952 -28.15 13.41 48.47
C GLY A 952 -27.80 14.62 49.34
N LEU A 953 -27.70 14.48 50.67
CA LEU A 953 -27.37 15.56 51.60
C LEU A 953 -25.85 15.68 51.82
N TYR A 954 -25.11 15.84 50.73
CA TYR A 954 -23.65 15.74 50.72
C TYR A 954 -22.93 16.81 51.55
N ASP A 955 -23.45 18.05 51.61
CA ASP A 955 -22.84 19.10 52.44
C ASP A 955 -22.94 18.77 53.93
N LYS A 956 -24.02 18.08 54.35
CA LYS A 956 -24.19 17.59 55.73
C LYS A 956 -23.23 16.44 56.00
N ALA A 957 -23.10 15.49 55.07
CA ALA A 957 -22.15 14.37 55.19
C ALA A 957 -20.69 14.84 55.25
N LEU A 958 -20.32 15.85 54.46
CA LEU A 958 -18.99 16.47 54.52
C LEU A 958 -18.76 17.21 55.83
N ALA A 959 -19.75 17.95 56.35
CA ALA A 959 -19.65 18.62 57.65
C ALA A 959 -19.49 17.63 58.81
N MET A 960 -20.19 16.49 58.76
CA MET A 960 -20.05 15.40 59.75
C MET A 960 -18.63 14.81 59.75
N LEU A 961 -18.04 14.62 58.57
CA LEU A 961 -16.65 14.16 58.43
C LEU A 961 -15.65 15.22 58.88
N ASP A 962 -15.90 16.50 58.59
CA ASP A 962 -15.06 17.62 59.05
C ASP A 962 -15.05 17.77 60.57
N GLU A 963 -16.20 17.55 61.22
CA GLU A 963 -16.32 17.57 62.67
C GLU A 963 -15.52 16.42 63.30
N GLN A 964 -15.57 15.21 62.73
CA GLN A 964 -14.77 14.08 63.23
C GLN A 964 -13.28 14.24 62.93
N ILE A 965 -12.90 14.81 61.78
CA ILE A 965 -11.52 15.16 61.46
C ILE A 965 -10.97 16.20 62.44
N ALA A 966 -11.78 17.17 62.87
CA ALA A 966 -11.36 18.18 63.84
C ALA A 966 -11.18 17.60 65.26
N ILE A 967 -11.93 16.54 65.61
CA ILE A 967 -11.84 15.85 66.90
C ILE A 967 -10.66 14.86 66.91
N ASP A 968 -10.47 14.11 65.82
CA ASP A 968 -9.46 13.06 65.71
C ASP A 968 -8.75 13.09 64.34
N PRO A 969 -7.81 14.03 64.16
CA PRO A 969 -7.21 14.32 62.86
C PRO A 969 -6.21 13.28 62.36
N ASP A 970 -5.91 12.24 63.15
CA ASP A 970 -4.92 11.20 62.81
C ASP A 970 -5.57 9.93 62.24
N VAL A 971 -6.89 9.93 62.02
CA VAL A 971 -7.65 8.79 61.48
C VAL A 971 -7.86 8.96 59.97
N ASP A 972 -7.05 8.24 59.20
CA ASP A 972 -6.97 8.28 57.74
C ASP A 972 -8.32 7.99 57.06
N GLY A 973 -9.14 7.11 57.66
CA GLY A 973 -10.45 6.72 57.16
C GLY A 973 -11.44 7.89 56.98
N PHE A 974 -11.35 8.94 57.81
CA PHE A 974 -12.25 10.10 57.69
C PHE A 974 -11.88 10.99 56.50
N TYR A 975 -10.59 11.23 56.28
CA TYR A 975 -10.11 11.95 55.11
C TYR A 975 -10.38 11.17 53.81
N TYR A 976 -10.26 9.84 53.86
CA TYR A 976 -10.62 8.97 52.74
C TYR A 976 -12.13 9.04 52.43
N GLY A 977 -12.98 8.93 53.45
CA GLY A 977 -14.43 9.06 53.29
C GLY A 977 -14.82 10.43 52.72
N LYS A 978 -14.16 11.50 53.16
CA LYS A 978 -14.37 12.86 52.65
C LYS A 978 -13.93 13.00 51.20
N ALA A 979 -12.76 12.44 50.86
CA ALA A 979 -12.26 12.41 49.49
C ALA A 979 -13.20 11.61 48.56
N TYR A 980 -13.74 10.51 49.05
CA TYR A 980 -14.68 9.68 48.30
C TYR A 980 -15.95 10.46 47.94
N ILE A 981 -16.57 11.15 48.90
CA ILE A 981 -17.78 11.97 48.65
C ILE A 981 -17.47 13.13 47.71
N LEU A 982 -16.33 13.79 47.91
CA LEU A 982 -15.89 14.88 47.03
C LEU A 982 -15.63 14.37 45.60
N HIS A 983 -15.08 13.18 45.42
CA HIS A 983 -14.75 12.61 44.11
C HIS A 983 -15.97 12.01 43.41
N HIS A 984 -16.63 11.05 44.03
CA HIS A 984 -17.65 10.23 43.40
C HIS A 984 -19.03 10.90 43.38
N ASP A 985 -19.40 11.63 44.43
CA ASP A 985 -20.76 12.17 44.54
C ASP A 985 -20.85 13.63 44.12
N LEU A 986 -19.82 14.45 44.40
CA LEU A 986 -19.80 15.88 44.08
C LEU A 986 -18.89 16.27 42.91
N GLY A 987 -18.07 15.33 42.41
CA GLY A 987 -17.15 15.54 41.30
C GLY A 987 -16.08 16.63 41.53
N LYS A 988 -15.80 17.01 42.78
CA LYS A 988 -14.77 17.98 43.20
C LYS A 988 -13.41 17.27 43.35
N HIS A 989 -12.91 16.75 42.23
CA HIS A 989 -11.78 15.82 42.22
C HIS A 989 -10.45 16.41 42.74
N GLU A 990 -10.20 17.73 42.61
CA GLU A 990 -8.99 18.37 43.19
C GLU A 990 -9.05 18.56 44.71
N GLU A 991 -10.25 18.75 45.27
CA GLU A 991 -10.44 18.75 46.72
C GLU A 991 -10.35 17.33 47.25
N ALA A 992 -10.94 16.37 46.53
CA ALA A 992 -10.79 14.95 46.84
C ALA A 992 -9.34 14.50 46.82
N MET A 993 -8.55 14.88 45.81
CA MET A 993 -7.13 14.52 45.73
C MET A 993 -6.34 15.05 46.93
N ARG A 994 -6.63 16.28 47.39
CA ARG A 994 -5.98 16.85 48.57
C ARG A 994 -6.36 16.12 49.86
N GLU A 995 -7.61 15.68 49.99
CA GLU A 995 -8.03 14.88 51.15
C GLU A 995 -7.52 13.43 51.05
N THR A 996 -7.38 12.86 49.85
CA THR A 996 -6.73 11.55 49.63
C THR A 996 -5.23 11.62 49.91
N GLU A 997 -4.54 12.70 49.53
CA GLU A 997 -3.13 12.93 49.85
C GLU A 997 -2.92 13.08 51.36
N LYS A 998 -3.83 13.76 52.06
CA LYS A 998 -3.83 13.81 53.53
C LYS A 998 -4.06 12.43 54.13
N SER A 999 -5.05 11.67 53.66
CA SER A 999 -5.30 10.29 54.09
C SER A 999 -4.06 9.40 53.89
N ALA A 1000 -3.41 9.49 52.74
CA ALA A 1000 -2.21 8.71 52.38
C ALA A 1000 -0.95 9.14 53.15
N LEU A 1001 -0.89 10.37 53.68
CA LEU A 1001 0.20 10.85 54.55
C LEU A 1001 0.14 10.24 55.96
N TYR A 1002 -0.99 9.66 56.35
CA TYR A 1002 -1.20 9.03 57.67
C TYR A 1002 -1.09 7.49 57.66
N ILE A 1003 -1.12 6.87 56.47
CA ILE A 1003 -0.77 5.46 56.24
C ILE A 1003 0.76 5.32 56.21
#